data_AF-E3S5H1-F1
#
_entry.id   AF-E3S5H1-F1
#
_cell.length_a   1.000
_cell.length_b   1.000
_cell.length_c   1.000
_cell.angle_alpha   90.00
_cell.angle_beta   90.00
_cell.angle_gamma   90.00
#
_symmetry.space_group_name_H-M   'P 1'
#
loop_
_entity.id
_entity.type
_entity.pdbx_description
1 polymer ?
#
loop_
_entity_poly.entity_id
_entity_poly.type
_entity_poly.pdbx_seq_one_letter_code
_entity_poly.pdbx_strand_id
1 'polypeptide(L)'
;MAAPSDPRCVELAHPDLINFGVSIFIVVGILVSYLPQHFKIIARRSSRGLSPMFVLLGTVSGTASIANILTLPESTRDMDCCKEIGGFPCAAAMLGIVQIAVQWACFFFIMLLFLIFFPRASDAVEEQDTDMPTWKEAVLVLGVSIAFFVVSLFGSVVFVYAIPSHVRGWANFLGLLASLLAAIQYLPQIAMTWRLQETGSLSIPMMIIQTPGSFVFAASLYARLGPRGWSAWGLFIFTGFLQGILLAMALSFVWRDRKARQAKELEIASGGDLGMDTERTPLLDVFKEVEMKISSGLALAGAAQTWAAVAPRPMVSSEAIQAEIKTEKLMGNLEAFDDIAKANGGNRAFGLPGYAASVDYMLAKTQNTHFKTWTQDFPALFNQISSISFSVSNTSYRVIGLSYSPSTTPEGLTLPLVLGASGPEGCTNEAYDKLDVAGKIVLVQRGSCPDGTTLAGRMKPAAAAGASAVIIYASDTANVTGGTLSNPNPDYVSTGYISLADASPLVARLQAGEALTAHFQQTQTVETRITQNVFTETKDGDPTNVIMLGAHLDSVQAGAGINDDGSGSTLILELAKALRRFKVKNKVRFAWWGAEENGLLGSKYYTQNLAPADANNILTYLNFDMVSRGYLGVFDGDGSAFNLSGAPGSAAIERLFVQHFERRGLVVTPARFTGGSDYQSFMNIGKPVGGLHTGTGVAQDPCYHQACDTIDNPNPETLTINAKAAAHVLSILATRGEEIIPKSPVNASMITNKGIMGVEPVWTVPGEGEMHLATCGHDV
;
A
#
# COMPACT_ATOMS: atom_id res chain seq x y z
N MET A 1 -30.47 -51.77 27.09
CA MET A 1 -31.27 -50.53 27.13
C MET A 1 -32.68 -50.91 26.73
N ALA A 2 -33.71 -50.43 27.45
CA ALA A 2 -35.10 -50.66 27.07
C ALA A 2 -35.36 -50.12 25.65
N ALA A 3 -36.22 -50.77 24.87
CA ALA A 3 -36.58 -50.26 23.55
C ALA A 3 -37.27 -48.89 23.69
N PRO A 4 -36.92 -47.87 22.89
CA PRO A 4 -37.51 -46.54 23.00
C PRO A 4 -39.04 -46.63 22.82
N SER A 5 -39.77 -45.98 23.73
CA SER A 5 -41.24 -45.99 23.71
C SER A 5 -41.84 -44.98 22.72
N ASP A 6 -41.06 -43.96 22.34
CA ASP A 6 -41.46 -42.95 21.38
C ASP A 6 -41.07 -43.37 19.94
N PRO A 7 -42.02 -43.46 18.99
CA PRO A 7 -41.76 -43.77 17.59
C PRO A 7 -40.68 -42.90 16.92
N ARG A 8 -40.53 -41.65 17.35
CA ARG A 8 -39.48 -40.74 16.86
C ARG A 8 -38.09 -41.15 17.34
N CYS A 9 -37.96 -41.64 18.57
CA CYS A 9 -36.67 -42.11 19.10
C CYS A 9 -36.25 -43.43 18.43
N VAL A 10 -37.22 -44.27 18.03
CA VAL A 10 -36.95 -45.49 17.24
C VAL A 10 -36.43 -45.14 15.84
N GLU A 11 -37.02 -44.13 15.19
CA GLU A 11 -36.54 -43.61 13.90
C GLU A 11 -35.09 -43.09 14.02
N LEU A 12 -34.81 -42.28 15.06
CA LEU A 12 -33.47 -41.70 15.28
C LEU A 12 -32.42 -42.74 15.66
N ALA A 13 -32.80 -43.90 16.20
CA ALA A 13 -31.88 -44.99 16.53
C ALA A 13 -31.20 -45.60 15.29
N HIS A 14 -31.74 -45.38 14.09
CA HIS A 14 -31.22 -45.88 12.81
C HIS A 14 -30.92 -44.72 11.84
N PRO A 15 -29.82 -43.97 12.05
CA PRO A 15 -29.51 -42.80 11.25
C PRO A 15 -29.17 -43.16 9.80
N ASP A 16 -29.69 -42.38 8.86
CA ASP A 16 -29.31 -42.45 7.45
C ASP A 16 -27.87 -41.93 7.25
N LEU A 17 -26.99 -42.81 6.77
CA LEU A 17 -25.57 -42.52 6.55
C LEU A 17 -25.33 -41.46 5.46
N ILE A 18 -26.23 -41.32 4.48
CA ILE A 18 -26.14 -40.29 3.44
C ILE A 18 -26.44 -38.93 4.06
N ASN A 19 -27.52 -38.82 4.83
CA ASN A 19 -27.88 -37.59 5.52
C ASN A 19 -26.80 -37.18 6.54
N PHE A 20 -26.20 -38.16 7.23
CA PHE A 20 -25.07 -37.93 8.12
C PHE A 20 -23.85 -37.39 7.36
N GLY A 21 -23.47 -38.01 6.24
CA GLY A 21 -22.36 -37.57 5.39
C GLY A 21 -22.56 -36.17 4.82
N VAL A 22 -23.75 -35.86 4.30
CA VAL A 22 -24.14 -34.51 3.84
C VAL A 22 -24.04 -33.51 4.99
N SER A 23 -24.48 -33.90 6.18
CA SER A 23 -24.48 -33.01 7.34
C SER A 23 -23.07 -32.66 7.82
N ILE A 24 -22.13 -33.61 7.78
CA ILE A 24 -20.70 -33.37 8.07
C ILE A 24 -20.07 -32.49 6.98
N PHE A 25 -20.38 -32.76 5.70
CA PHE A 25 -19.92 -31.94 4.59
C PHE A 25 -20.36 -30.47 4.74
N ILE A 26 -21.60 -30.23 5.16
CA ILE A 26 -22.10 -28.87 5.45
C ILE A 26 -21.28 -28.22 6.58
N VAL A 27 -21.01 -28.93 7.69
CA VAL A 27 -20.21 -28.37 8.80
C VAL A 27 -18.81 -27.96 8.33
N VAL A 28 -18.14 -28.83 7.56
CA VAL A 28 -16.82 -28.52 6.98
C VAL A 28 -16.93 -27.34 6.00
N GLY A 29 -17.96 -27.32 5.16
CA GLY A 29 -18.24 -26.22 4.23
C GLY A 29 -18.43 -24.88 4.93
N ILE A 30 -19.16 -24.85 6.06
CA ILE A 30 -19.33 -23.66 6.89
C ILE A 30 -17.97 -23.18 7.37
N LEU A 31 -17.16 -24.04 8.00
CA LEU A 31 -15.83 -23.67 8.50
C LEU A 31 -14.94 -23.11 7.39
N VAL A 32 -14.84 -23.82 6.26
CA VAL A 32 -14.02 -23.40 5.11
C VAL A 32 -14.50 -22.07 4.53
N SER A 33 -15.81 -21.82 4.49
CA SER A 33 -16.35 -20.58 3.93
C SER A 33 -16.03 -19.34 4.76
N TYR A 34 -15.84 -19.47 6.08
CA TYR A 34 -15.55 -18.34 6.97
C TYR A 34 -14.03 -18.06 7.11
N LEU A 35 -13.18 -19.06 6.85
CA LEU A 35 -11.72 -18.94 6.96
C LEU A 35 -11.11 -17.73 6.21
N PRO A 36 -11.48 -17.43 4.94
CA PRO A 36 -10.92 -16.28 4.24
C PRO A 36 -11.16 -14.96 4.96
N GLN A 37 -12.34 -14.79 5.56
CA GLN A 37 -12.70 -13.55 6.26
C GLN A 37 -12.01 -13.46 7.63
N HIS A 38 -11.95 -14.56 8.39
CA HIS A 38 -11.19 -14.60 9.65
C HIS A 38 -9.71 -14.30 9.41
N PHE A 39 -9.11 -14.94 8.40
CA PHE A 39 -7.73 -14.71 8.00
C PHE A 39 -7.49 -13.27 7.59
N LYS A 40 -8.38 -12.67 6.78
CA LYS A 40 -8.27 -11.27 6.34
C LYS A 40 -8.22 -10.28 7.52
N ILE A 41 -9.08 -10.45 8.53
CA ILE A 41 -9.11 -9.55 9.70
C ILE A 41 -7.87 -9.74 10.58
N ILE A 42 -7.48 -11.00 10.85
CA ILE A 42 -6.31 -11.33 11.68
C ILE A 42 -5.01 -10.86 11.02
N ALA A 43 -4.85 -11.10 9.73
CA ALA A 43 -3.66 -10.73 8.97
C ALA A 43 -3.48 -9.21 8.87
N ARG A 44 -4.58 -8.47 8.73
CA ARG A 44 -4.56 -6.99 8.64
C ARG A 44 -4.46 -6.30 10.00
N ARG A 45 -4.70 -7.02 11.11
CA ARG A 45 -4.85 -6.44 12.46
C ARG A 45 -5.76 -5.21 12.51
N SER A 46 -6.77 -5.17 11.63
CA SER A 46 -7.65 -4.03 11.44
C SER A 46 -9.03 -4.51 11.06
N SER A 47 -10.05 -3.90 11.65
CA SER A 47 -11.45 -4.07 11.26
C SER A 47 -11.91 -3.10 10.15
N ARG A 48 -10.99 -2.30 9.54
CA ARG A 48 -11.34 -1.36 8.45
C ARG A 48 -12.07 -2.07 7.31
N GLY A 49 -13.21 -1.50 6.91
CA GLY A 49 -14.10 -2.04 5.87
C GLY A 49 -15.21 -2.97 6.36
N LEU A 50 -15.32 -3.24 7.68
CA LEU A 50 -16.46 -3.92 8.29
C LEU A 50 -17.42 -2.89 8.91
N SER A 51 -18.67 -2.86 8.41
CA SER A 51 -19.71 -2.00 8.98
C SER A 51 -20.12 -2.49 10.38
N PRO A 52 -20.13 -1.62 11.42
CA PRO A 52 -20.63 -1.98 12.75
C PRO A 52 -22.06 -2.49 12.71
N MET A 53 -22.90 -1.88 11.87
CA MET A 53 -24.30 -2.28 11.69
C MET A 53 -24.43 -3.68 11.08
N PHE A 54 -23.57 -4.02 10.13
CA PHE A 54 -23.53 -5.37 9.55
C PHE A 54 -23.14 -6.42 10.60
N VAL A 55 -22.14 -6.13 11.42
CA VAL A 55 -21.69 -7.03 12.50
C VAL A 55 -22.79 -7.18 13.56
N LEU A 56 -23.48 -6.10 13.92
CA LEU A 56 -24.60 -6.11 14.86
C LEU A 56 -25.76 -6.97 14.34
N LEU A 57 -26.27 -6.65 13.15
CA LEU A 57 -27.41 -7.36 12.56
C LEU A 57 -27.12 -8.84 12.36
N GLY A 58 -25.91 -9.18 11.90
CA GLY A 58 -25.51 -10.57 11.72
C GLY A 58 -25.39 -11.33 13.05
N THR A 59 -24.87 -10.68 14.10
CA THR A 59 -24.73 -11.31 15.42
C THR A 59 -26.10 -11.54 16.08
N VAL A 60 -26.99 -10.55 16.01
CA VAL A 60 -28.35 -10.64 16.56
C VAL A 60 -29.19 -11.66 15.77
N SER A 61 -29.11 -11.63 14.43
CA SER A 61 -29.79 -12.60 13.56
C SER A 61 -29.30 -14.04 13.83
N GLY A 62 -27.98 -14.25 13.92
CA GLY A 62 -27.41 -15.55 14.26
C GLY A 62 -27.83 -16.05 15.64
N THR A 63 -27.91 -15.14 16.62
CA THR A 63 -28.38 -15.46 17.98
C THR A 63 -29.86 -15.84 18.00
N ALA A 64 -30.70 -15.14 17.22
CA ALA A 64 -32.10 -15.51 17.04
C ALA A 64 -32.26 -16.85 16.32
N SER A 65 -31.39 -17.16 15.35
CA SER A 65 -31.37 -18.43 14.61
C SER A 65 -31.02 -19.62 15.52
N ILE A 66 -29.98 -19.51 16.35
CA ILE A 66 -29.62 -20.58 17.29
C ILE A 66 -30.70 -20.77 18.36
N ALA A 67 -31.28 -19.68 18.88
CA ALA A 67 -32.38 -19.76 19.84
C ALA A 67 -33.66 -20.36 19.22
N ASN A 68 -33.96 -20.05 17.95
CA ASN A 68 -35.06 -20.68 17.20
C ASN A 68 -34.88 -22.20 17.11
N ILE A 69 -33.72 -22.70 16.64
CA ILE A 69 -33.52 -24.14 16.48
C ILE A 69 -33.52 -24.87 17.83
N LEU A 70 -33.03 -24.26 18.91
CA LEU A 70 -32.99 -24.87 20.24
C LEU A 70 -34.38 -24.92 20.90
N THR A 71 -35.30 -24.02 20.55
CA THR A 71 -36.65 -23.95 21.14
C THR A 71 -37.73 -24.64 20.31
N LEU A 72 -37.42 -25.06 19.08
CA LEU A 72 -38.36 -25.81 18.25
C LEU A 72 -38.74 -27.15 18.93
N PRO A 73 -40.05 -27.46 19.08
CA PRO A 73 -40.50 -28.71 19.70
C PRO A 73 -39.90 -29.98 19.07
N GLU A 74 -39.67 -29.93 17.77
CA GLU A 74 -39.06 -31.01 17.00
C GLU A 74 -37.60 -31.23 17.43
N SER A 75 -36.83 -30.15 17.61
CA SER A 75 -35.45 -30.23 18.11
C SER A 75 -35.38 -30.64 19.57
N THR A 76 -36.28 -30.15 20.43
CA THR A 76 -36.30 -30.52 21.85
C THR A 76 -36.63 -32.00 22.04
N ARG A 77 -37.55 -32.53 21.22
CA ARG A 77 -37.86 -33.96 21.21
C ARG A 77 -36.68 -34.81 20.72
N ASP A 78 -35.99 -34.38 19.66
CA ASP A 78 -34.77 -35.06 19.20
C ASP A 78 -33.68 -35.07 20.31
N MET A 79 -33.53 -33.97 21.06
CA MET A 79 -32.60 -33.87 22.20
C MET A 79 -33.00 -34.77 23.37
N ASP A 80 -34.30 -34.92 23.65
CA ASP A 80 -34.78 -35.83 24.69
C ASP A 80 -34.56 -37.30 24.33
N CYS A 81 -34.72 -37.67 23.05
CA CYS A 81 -34.41 -39.01 22.54
C CYS A 81 -32.95 -39.43 22.76
N CYS A 82 -32.00 -38.49 22.84
CA CYS A 82 -30.60 -38.79 23.14
C CYS A 82 -30.37 -39.48 24.50
N LYS A 83 -31.35 -39.45 25.42
CA LYS A 83 -31.29 -40.20 26.69
C LYS A 83 -31.55 -41.70 26.50
N GLU A 84 -32.18 -42.10 25.39
CA GLU A 84 -32.66 -43.47 25.13
C GLU A 84 -31.91 -44.17 23.97
N ILE A 85 -31.20 -43.41 23.11
CA ILE A 85 -30.49 -43.94 21.94
C ILE A 85 -28.95 -43.97 22.12
N GLY A 86 -28.25 -44.73 21.28
CA GLY A 86 -26.80 -44.81 21.32
C GLY A 86 -26.08 -43.50 20.94
N GLY A 87 -24.80 -43.38 21.30
CA GLY A 87 -24.03 -42.15 21.10
C GLY A 87 -23.90 -41.70 19.64
N PHE A 88 -23.68 -42.62 18.69
CA PHE A 88 -23.62 -42.30 17.26
C PHE A 88 -24.97 -41.83 16.68
N PRO A 89 -26.09 -42.55 16.92
CA PRO A 89 -27.43 -42.06 16.60
C PRO A 89 -27.76 -40.67 17.16
N CYS A 90 -27.42 -40.40 18.43
CA CYS A 90 -27.59 -39.08 19.03
C CYS A 90 -26.73 -38.01 18.34
N ALA A 91 -25.45 -38.30 18.06
CA ALA A 91 -24.58 -37.37 17.33
C ALA A 91 -25.15 -37.02 15.96
N ALA A 92 -25.65 -38.02 15.21
CA ALA A 92 -26.29 -37.81 13.92
C ALA A 92 -27.58 -36.96 14.04
N ALA A 93 -28.42 -37.23 15.04
CA ALA A 93 -29.64 -36.46 15.30
C ALA A 93 -29.36 -34.98 15.63
N MET A 94 -28.23 -34.69 16.28
CA MET A 94 -27.86 -33.34 16.70
C MET A 94 -27.17 -32.51 15.61
N LEU A 95 -26.77 -33.11 14.48
CA LEU A 95 -25.96 -32.43 13.47
C LEU A 95 -26.61 -31.15 12.92
N GLY A 96 -27.93 -31.11 12.76
CA GLY A 96 -28.61 -29.88 12.31
C GLY A 96 -28.51 -28.73 13.34
N ILE A 97 -28.48 -29.04 14.64
CA ILE A 97 -28.23 -28.04 15.70
C ILE A 97 -26.76 -27.60 15.64
N VAL A 98 -25.85 -28.56 15.49
CA VAL A 98 -24.40 -28.32 15.38
C VAL A 98 -24.07 -27.42 14.19
N GLN A 99 -24.70 -27.62 13.03
CA GLN A 99 -24.48 -26.77 11.85
C GLN A 99 -24.80 -25.30 12.13
N ILE A 100 -25.97 -25.00 12.72
CA ILE A 100 -26.36 -23.63 13.07
C ILE A 100 -25.43 -23.08 14.17
N ALA A 101 -25.05 -23.90 15.14
CA ALA A 101 -24.14 -23.51 16.21
C ALA A 101 -22.73 -23.18 15.70
N VAL A 102 -22.20 -23.95 14.74
CA VAL A 102 -20.90 -23.70 14.11
C VAL A 102 -20.95 -22.41 13.29
N GLN A 103 -22.02 -22.17 12.52
CA GLN A 103 -22.20 -20.91 11.80
C GLN A 103 -22.27 -19.72 12.76
N TRP A 104 -23.07 -19.83 13.83
CA TRP A 104 -23.17 -18.80 14.88
C TRP A 104 -21.79 -18.53 15.52
N ALA A 105 -21.04 -19.57 15.88
CA ALA A 105 -19.71 -19.44 16.46
C ALA A 105 -18.71 -18.77 15.51
N CYS A 106 -18.74 -19.13 14.22
CA CYS A 106 -17.87 -18.51 13.20
C CYS A 106 -18.17 -17.01 13.04
N PHE A 107 -19.45 -16.63 13.03
CA PHE A 107 -19.84 -15.23 12.93
C PHE A 107 -19.55 -14.46 14.24
N PHE A 108 -19.78 -15.09 15.39
CA PHE A 108 -19.42 -14.51 16.69
C PHE A 108 -17.91 -14.28 16.80
N PHE A 109 -17.08 -15.17 16.25
CA PHE A 109 -15.65 -14.96 16.16
C PHE A 109 -15.28 -13.75 15.29
N ILE A 110 -16.03 -13.46 14.21
CA ILE A 110 -15.86 -12.20 13.46
C ILE A 110 -16.17 -10.99 14.35
N MET A 111 -17.24 -11.03 15.15
CA MET A 111 -17.56 -9.95 16.09
C MET A 111 -16.43 -9.74 17.12
N LEU A 112 -15.86 -10.82 17.67
CA LEU A 112 -14.72 -10.72 18.59
C LEU A 112 -13.51 -10.09 17.91
N LEU A 113 -13.16 -10.54 16.69
CA LEU A 113 -12.06 -9.98 15.92
C LEU A 113 -12.31 -8.50 15.58
N PHE A 114 -13.56 -8.13 15.25
CA PHE A 114 -13.96 -6.75 15.02
C PHE A 114 -13.70 -5.88 16.25
N LEU A 115 -14.04 -6.35 17.46
CA LEU A 115 -13.82 -5.62 18.72
C LEU A 115 -12.34 -5.57 19.15
N ILE A 116 -11.59 -6.64 18.91
CA ILE A 116 -10.17 -6.74 19.24
C ILE A 116 -9.34 -5.79 18.38
N PHE A 117 -9.64 -5.73 17.08
CA PHE A 117 -8.91 -4.90 16.10
C PHE A 117 -9.63 -3.59 15.75
N PHE A 118 -10.56 -3.15 16.61
CA PHE A 118 -11.22 -1.87 16.46
C PHE A 118 -10.29 -0.72 16.90
N PRO A 119 -10.19 0.39 16.16
CA PRO A 119 -9.36 1.54 16.55
C PRO A 119 -9.82 2.15 17.89
N ARG A 120 -8.94 2.21 18.91
CA ARG A 120 -9.25 2.83 20.22
C ARG A 120 -8.71 4.25 20.29
N ALA A 121 -9.47 5.14 20.92
CA ALA A 121 -9.17 6.57 21.01
C ALA A 121 -7.84 6.94 21.70
N SER A 122 -7.22 6.05 22.49
CA SER A 122 -5.89 6.30 23.05
C SER A 122 -4.76 6.15 22.03
N ASP A 123 -5.05 5.53 20.87
CA ASP A 123 -4.17 5.43 19.71
C ASP A 123 -4.58 6.44 18.61
N ALA A 124 -5.55 7.32 18.90
CA ALA A 124 -6.02 8.37 18.00
C ALA A 124 -5.48 9.72 18.48
N VAL A 125 -4.45 10.24 17.81
CA VAL A 125 -4.27 11.68 17.74
C VAL A 125 -5.50 12.24 17.03
N GLU A 126 -6.08 13.31 17.57
CA GLU A 126 -7.35 13.92 17.13
C GLU A 126 -7.40 14.19 15.62
N GLU A 127 -7.87 13.19 14.86
CA GLU A 127 -8.22 13.30 13.43
C GLU A 127 -9.73 13.47 13.33
N GLN A 128 -10.16 14.58 12.72
CA GLN A 128 -11.52 14.74 12.19
C GLN A 128 -11.64 13.94 10.89
N ASP A 129 -11.72 12.61 10.99
CA ASP A 129 -12.23 11.78 9.90
C ASP A 129 -13.74 11.56 10.13
N THR A 130 -14.57 12.25 9.36
CA THR A 130 -16.02 12.40 9.63
C THR A 130 -16.85 11.15 9.38
N ASP A 131 -16.24 10.03 8.95
CA ASP A 131 -16.97 8.81 8.59
C ASP A 131 -16.37 7.50 9.17
N MET A 132 -15.40 7.59 10.09
CA MET A 132 -14.96 6.40 10.83
C MET A 132 -15.94 6.06 11.96
N PRO A 133 -16.41 4.80 12.05
CA PRO A 133 -17.28 4.40 13.13
C PRO A 133 -16.57 4.56 14.47
N THR A 134 -17.26 5.17 15.43
CA THR A 134 -16.65 5.54 16.71
C THR A 134 -16.49 4.33 17.63
N TRP A 135 -15.54 4.37 18.58
CA TRP A 135 -15.43 3.33 19.64
C TRP A 135 -16.74 3.17 20.43
N LYS A 136 -17.54 4.25 20.52
CA LYS A 136 -18.90 4.22 21.09
C LYS A 136 -19.82 3.30 20.30
N GLU A 137 -19.73 3.29 18.97
CA GLU A 137 -20.50 2.36 18.12
C GLU A 137 -20.04 0.92 18.33
N ALA A 138 -18.73 0.65 18.42
CA ALA A 138 -18.24 -0.70 18.70
C ALA A 138 -18.73 -1.25 20.05
N VAL A 139 -18.70 -0.41 21.10
CA VAL A 139 -19.23 -0.75 22.43
C VAL A 139 -20.76 -0.93 22.37
N LEU A 140 -21.47 -0.12 21.60
CA LEU A 140 -22.91 -0.25 21.40
C LEU A 140 -23.26 -1.56 20.69
N VAL A 141 -22.50 -1.95 19.66
CA VAL A 141 -22.66 -3.25 18.98
C VAL A 141 -22.52 -4.41 19.97
N LEU A 142 -21.49 -4.37 20.83
CA LEU A 142 -21.29 -5.39 21.87
C LEU A 142 -22.43 -5.39 22.89
N GLY A 143 -22.80 -4.22 23.42
CA GLY A 143 -23.85 -4.07 24.44
C GLY A 143 -25.21 -4.56 23.95
N VAL A 144 -25.61 -4.18 22.74
CA VAL A 144 -26.89 -4.60 22.14
C VAL A 144 -26.87 -6.11 21.85
N SER A 145 -25.75 -6.65 21.36
CA SER A 145 -25.62 -8.09 21.08
C SER A 145 -25.73 -8.93 22.36
N ILE A 146 -25.07 -8.50 23.45
CA ILE A 146 -25.18 -9.17 24.76
C ILE A 146 -26.59 -9.04 25.33
N ALA A 147 -27.18 -7.85 25.31
CA ALA A 147 -28.54 -7.64 25.82
C ALA A 147 -29.55 -8.53 25.07
N PHE A 148 -29.45 -8.61 23.75
CA PHE A 148 -30.30 -9.48 22.95
C PHE A 148 -30.05 -10.96 23.25
N PHE A 149 -28.80 -11.40 23.38
CA PHE A 149 -28.47 -12.77 23.77
C PHE A 149 -29.12 -13.14 25.11
N VAL A 150 -29.02 -12.28 26.11
CA VAL A 150 -29.64 -12.45 27.43
C VAL A 150 -31.16 -12.56 27.30
N VAL A 151 -31.81 -11.59 26.63
CA VAL A 151 -33.27 -11.60 26.45
C VAL A 151 -33.74 -12.85 25.70
N SER A 152 -33.03 -13.23 24.63
CA SER A 152 -33.34 -14.41 23.84
C SER A 152 -33.19 -15.69 24.65
N LEU A 153 -32.12 -15.81 25.45
CA LEU A 153 -31.88 -16.95 26.33
C LEU A 153 -32.95 -17.07 27.41
N PHE A 154 -33.18 -16.00 28.20
CA PHE A 154 -34.18 -16.01 29.27
C PHE A 154 -35.59 -16.21 28.73
N GLY A 155 -35.96 -15.54 27.64
CA GLY A 155 -37.24 -15.75 26.96
C GLY A 155 -37.41 -17.21 26.56
N SER A 156 -36.39 -17.79 25.92
CA SER A 156 -36.40 -19.20 25.51
C SER A 156 -36.58 -20.16 26.70
N VAL A 157 -35.90 -19.93 27.81
CA VAL A 157 -36.07 -20.73 29.04
C VAL A 157 -37.50 -20.61 29.59
N VAL A 158 -38.06 -19.40 29.66
CA VAL A 158 -39.43 -19.18 30.13
C VAL A 158 -40.45 -19.90 29.24
N PHE A 159 -40.35 -19.78 27.92
CA PHE A 159 -41.27 -20.46 27.01
C PHE A 159 -41.12 -21.99 27.01
N VAL A 160 -39.92 -22.52 27.22
CA VAL A 160 -39.68 -23.96 27.31
C VAL A 160 -40.22 -24.56 28.61
N TYR A 161 -39.99 -23.90 29.75
CA TYR A 161 -40.31 -24.49 31.06
C TYR A 161 -41.59 -23.94 31.72
N ALA A 162 -41.90 -22.66 31.55
CA ALA A 162 -43.04 -22.02 32.22
C ALA A 162 -44.30 -21.95 31.33
N ILE A 163 -44.14 -21.85 30.00
CA ILE A 163 -45.28 -21.76 29.06
C ILE A 163 -45.12 -22.70 27.84
N PRO A 164 -45.04 -24.04 28.03
CA PRO A 164 -44.71 -24.98 26.96
C PRO A 164 -45.72 -24.97 25.79
N SER A 165 -46.98 -24.62 26.04
CA SER A 165 -48.02 -24.55 25.01
C SER A 165 -47.74 -23.47 23.95
N HIS A 166 -46.90 -22.48 24.27
CA HIS A 166 -46.59 -21.34 23.39
C HIS A 166 -45.16 -21.41 22.80
N VAL A 167 -44.38 -22.44 23.13
CA VAL A 167 -42.97 -22.55 22.73
C VAL A 167 -42.78 -22.54 21.20
N ARG A 168 -43.70 -23.15 20.44
CA ARG A 168 -43.68 -23.09 18.97
C ARG A 168 -43.92 -21.67 18.44
N GLY A 169 -44.78 -20.90 19.09
CA GLY A 169 -45.02 -19.50 18.76
C GLY A 169 -43.76 -18.65 18.98
N TRP A 170 -43.08 -18.86 20.11
CA TRP A 170 -41.80 -18.22 20.42
C TRP A 170 -40.69 -18.59 19.42
N ALA A 171 -40.55 -19.88 19.10
CA ALA A 171 -39.59 -20.35 18.10
C ALA A 171 -39.87 -19.67 16.74
N ASN A 172 -41.11 -19.68 16.27
CA ASN A 172 -41.47 -19.04 15.00
C ASN A 172 -41.20 -17.53 14.99
N PHE A 173 -41.47 -16.84 16.10
CA PHE A 173 -41.12 -15.43 16.27
C PHE A 173 -39.61 -15.20 16.11
N LEU A 174 -38.77 -16.00 16.76
CA LEU A 174 -37.31 -15.89 16.64
C LEU A 174 -36.81 -16.17 15.21
N GLY A 175 -37.38 -17.15 14.51
CA GLY A 175 -37.01 -17.45 13.12
C GLY A 175 -37.42 -16.34 12.14
N LEU A 176 -38.61 -15.75 12.33
CA LEU A 176 -39.05 -14.58 11.56
C LEU A 176 -38.20 -13.35 11.86
N LEU A 177 -37.85 -13.12 13.12
CA LEU A 177 -36.95 -12.04 13.53
C LEU A 177 -35.57 -12.20 12.90
N ALA A 178 -34.99 -13.40 12.91
CA ALA A 178 -33.71 -13.69 12.26
C ALA A 178 -33.78 -13.37 10.75
N SER A 179 -34.88 -13.73 10.10
CA SER A 179 -35.11 -13.48 8.66
C SER A 179 -35.26 -12.00 8.35
N LEU A 180 -36.00 -11.26 9.19
CA LEU A 180 -36.15 -9.80 9.06
C LEU A 180 -34.81 -9.08 9.23
N LEU A 181 -34.04 -9.44 10.25
CA LEU A 181 -32.72 -8.85 10.49
C LEU A 181 -31.75 -9.13 9.34
N ALA A 182 -31.80 -10.35 8.78
CA ALA A 182 -31.03 -10.68 7.60
C ALA A 182 -31.50 -9.86 6.36
N ALA A 183 -32.81 -9.61 6.21
CA ALA A 183 -33.31 -8.74 5.15
C ALA A 183 -32.76 -7.31 5.28
N ILE A 184 -32.78 -6.75 6.49
CA ILE A 184 -32.24 -5.41 6.79
C ILE A 184 -30.73 -5.38 6.55
N GLN A 185 -30.03 -6.50 6.75
CA GLN A 185 -28.60 -6.61 6.48
C GLN A 185 -28.27 -6.64 4.97
N TYR A 186 -28.98 -7.46 4.19
CA TYR A 186 -28.63 -7.71 2.79
C TYR A 186 -29.29 -6.75 1.79
N LEU A 187 -30.51 -6.25 2.04
CA LEU A 187 -31.22 -5.40 1.08
C LEU A 187 -30.53 -4.04 0.83
N PRO A 188 -30.03 -3.30 1.84
CA PRO A 188 -29.27 -2.09 1.61
C PRO A 188 -27.97 -2.37 0.83
N GLN A 189 -27.31 -3.49 1.11
CA GLN A 189 -26.12 -3.90 0.37
C GLN A 189 -26.45 -4.21 -1.10
N ILE A 190 -27.55 -4.90 -1.39
CA ILE A 190 -28.02 -5.14 -2.77
C ILE A 190 -28.29 -3.82 -3.48
N ALA A 191 -29.03 -2.91 -2.84
CA ALA A 191 -29.35 -1.60 -3.41
C ALA A 191 -28.10 -0.75 -3.67
N MET A 192 -27.13 -0.77 -2.74
CA MET A 192 -25.87 -0.06 -2.88
C MET A 192 -25.00 -0.67 -3.97
N THR A 193 -24.85 -1.99 -4.01
CA THR A 193 -24.11 -2.72 -5.06
C THR A 193 -24.73 -2.46 -6.44
N TRP A 194 -26.05 -2.35 -6.52
CA TRP A 194 -26.77 -2.00 -7.75
C TRP A 194 -26.51 -0.55 -8.16
N ARG A 195 -26.54 0.41 -7.23
CA ARG A 195 -26.28 1.83 -7.53
C ARG A 195 -24.83 2.08 -7.94
N LEU A 196 -23.89 1.48 -7.22
CA LEU A 196 -22.46 1.67 -7.47
C LEU A 196 -21.96 0.90 -8.69
N GLN A 197 -22.66 -0.17 -9.09
CA GLN A 197 -22.27 -1.04 -10.20
C GLN A 197 -20.87 -1.66 -10.01
N GLU A 198 -20.41 -1.83 -8.76
CA GLU A 198 -19.13 -2.41 -8.35
C GLU A 198 -19.31 -3.35 -7.15
N THR A 199 -18.38 -4.29 -6.95
CA THR A 199 -18.47 -5.33 -5.90
C THR A 199 -17.89 -4.92 -4.54
N GLY A 200 -17.05 -3.89 -4.49
CA GLY A 200 -16.52 -3.31 -3.25
C GLY A 200 -15.78 -4.32 -2.36
N SER A 201 -16.11 -4.38 -1.06
CA SER A 201 -15.48 -5.24 -0.06
C SER A 201 -16.01 -6.68 0.00
N LEU A 202 -17.00 -7.03 -0.83
CA LEU A 202 -17.67 -8.33 -0.83
C LEU A 202 -16.75 -9.44 -1.37
N SER A 203 -16.68 -10.56 -0.63
CA SER A 203 -15.90 -11.73 -1.04
C SER A 203 -16.71 -12.62 -1.99
N ILE A 204 -16.45 -12.51 -3.30
CA ILE A 204 -17.04 -13.39 -4.32
C ILE A 204 -16.78 -14.88 -4.02
N PRO A 205 -15.56 -15.32 -3.63
CA PRO A 205 -15.31 -16.73 -3.29
C PRO A 205 -16.15 -17.24 -2.12
N MET A 206 -16.36 -16.41 -1.09
CA MET A 206 -17.24 -16.74 0.03
C MET A 206 -18.68 -16.92 -0.43
N MET A 207 -19.20 -16.03 -1.29
CA MET A 207 -20.56 -16.13 -1.83
C MET A 207 -20.76 -17.31 -2.78
N ILE A 208 -19.74 -17.68 -3.57
CA ILE A 208 -19.79 -18.88 -4.44
C ILE A 208 -19.96 -20.15 -3.60
N ILE A 209 -19.33 -20.22 -2.42
CA ILE A 209 -19.46 -21.37 -1.52
C ILE A 209 -20.77 -21.30 -0.74
N GLN A 210 -21.10 -20.13 -0.19
CA GLN A 210 -22.23 -19.96 0.74
C GLN A 210 -23.59 -19.96 0.06
N THR A 211 -23.75 -19.36 -1.12
CA THR A 211 -25.05 -19.31 -1.81
C THR A 211 -25.62 -20.71 -2.08
N PRO A 212 -24.93 -21.63 -2.79
CA PRO A 212 -25.42 -22.99 -2.96
C PRO A 212 -25.45 -23.76 -1.64
N GLY A 213 -24.48 -23.51 -0.75
CA GLY A 213 -24.42 -24.10 0.58
C GLY A 213 -25.67 -23.82 1.42
N SER A 214 -26.23 -22.61 1.35
CA SER A 214 -27.44 -22.21 2.08
C SER A 214 -28.67 -23.00 1.66
N PHE A 215 -28.81 -23.35 0.37
CA PHE A 215 -29.91 -24.20 -0.10
C PHE A 215 -29.73 -25.66 0.31
N VAL A 216 -28.50 -26.18 0.23
CA VAL A 216 -28.18 -27.54 0.70
C VAL A 216 -28.40 -27.66 2.21
N PHE A 217 -28.03 -26.62 2.96
CA PHE A 217 -28.26 -26.54 4.39
C PHE A 217 -29.76 -26.47 4.73
N ALA A 218 -30.53 -25.65 4.01
CA ALA A 218 -31.99 -25.62 4.16
C ALA A 218 -32.65 -26.97 3.87
N ALA A 219 -32.21 -27.68 2.82
CA ALA A 219 -32.72 -29.00 2.47
C ALA A 219 -32.38 -30.04 3.55
N SER A 220 -31.17 -29.99 4.11
CA SER A 220 -30.76 -30.86 5.24
C SER A 220 -31.62 -30.61 6.49
N LEU A 221 -31.90 -29.35 6.82
CA LEU A 221 -32.80 -29.01 7.94
C LEU A 221 -34.26 -29.40 7.67
N TYR A 222 -34.74 -29.26 6.43
CA TYR A 222 -36.08 -29.72 6.04
C TYR A 222 -36.20 -31.24 6.14
N ALA A 223 -35.21 -32.00 5.67
CA ALA A 223 -35.18 -33.46 5.78
C ALA A 223 -35.25 -33.93 7.23
N ARG A 224 -34.68 -33.16 8.16
CA ARG A 224 -34.71 -33.47 9.60
C ARG A 224 -35.99 -33.04 10.32
N LEU A 225 -36.40 -31.78 10.15
CA LEU A 225 -37.46 -31.13 10.93
C LEU A 225 -38.84 -31.20 10.25
N GLY A 226 -38.87 -31.52 8.96
CA GLY A 226 -40.06 -31.51 8.13
C GLY A 226 -40.69 -30.10 7.97
N PRO A 227 -41.96 -30.04 7.53
CA PRO A 227 -42.66 -28.78 7.30
C PRO A 227 -42.88 -27.93 8.55
N ARG A 228 -42.88 -28.56 9.74
CA ARG A 228 -43.13 -27.87 11.01
C ARG A 228 -41.93 -27.03 11.47
N GLY A 229 -40.72 -27.36 11.01
CA GLY A 229 -39.50 -26.59 11.28
C GLY A 229 -39.22 -25.43 10.32
N TRP A 230 -40.24 -24.91 9.62
CA TRP A 230 -40.06 -23.89 8.57
C TRP A 230 -39.38 -22.61 9.04
N SER A 231 -39.54 -22.25 10.31
CA SER A 231 -38.90 -21.07 10.88
C SER A 231 -37.38 -21.22 11.04
N ALA A 232 -36.85 -22.45 11.03
CA ALA A 232 -35.41 -22.73 11.04
C ALA A 232 -34.81 -22.83 9.63
N TRP A 233 -35.41 -23.63 8.75
CA TRP A 233 -34.85 -23.83 7.39
C TRP A 233 -35.21 -22.69 6.43
N GLY A 234 -36.34 -22.01 6.63
CA GLY A 234 -36.82 -20.92 5.77
C GLY A 234 -35.88 -19.71 5.74
N LEU A 235 -35.21 -19.43 6.86
CA LEU A 235 -34.17 -18.40 6.96
C LEU A 235 -33.04 -18.61 5.95
N PHE A 236 -32.58 -19.85 5.79
CA PHE A 236 -31.46 -20.19 4.90
C PHE A 236 -31.85 -20.15 3.42
N ILE A 237 -33.11 -20.49 3.10
CA ILE A 237 -33.65 -20.27 1.75
C ILE A 237 -33.68 -18.77 1.46
N PHE A 238 -34.24 -17.98 2.37
CA PHE A 238 -34.38 -16.54 2.21
C PHE A 238 -33.02 -15.83 2.06
N THR A 239 -32.07 -16.12 2.95
CA THR A 239 -30.71 -15.57 2.87
C THR A 239 -29.94 -16.08 1.65
N GLY A 240 -30.12 -17.35 1.26
CA GLY A 240 -29.57 -17.90 0.02
C GLY A 240 -30.04 -17.16 -1.23
N PHE A 241 -31.31 -16.75 -1.30
CA PHE A 241 -31.80 -15.90 -2.39
C PHE A 241 -31.18 -14.50 -2.39
N LEU A 242 -31.09 -13.85 -1.24
CA LEU A 242 -30.48 -12.51 -1.14
C LEU A 242 -28.98 -12.54 -1.51
N GLN A 243 -28.24 -13.54 -1.04
CA GLN A 243 -26.85 -13.76 -1.41
C GLN A 243 -26.70 -14.13 -2.89
N GLY A 244 -27.64 -14.91 -3.44
CA GLY A 244 -27.67 -15.26 -4.86
C GLY A 244 -27.87 -14.05 -5.78
N ILE A 245 -28.72 -13.10 -5.40
CA ILE A 245 -28.89 -11.84 -6.13
C ILE A 245 -27.58 -11.05 -6.15
N LEU A 246 -26.92 -10.91 -4.99
CA LEU A 246 -25.60 -10.25 -4.90
C LEU A 246 -24.55 -10.95 -5.76
N LEU A 247 -24.49 -12.28 -5.71
CA LEU A 247 -23.55 -13.07 -6.51
C LEU A 247 -23.80 -12.91 -8.01
N ALA A 248 -25.06 -12.95 -8.45
CA ALA A 248 -25.43 -12.75 -9.84
C ALA A 248 -25.04 -11.36 -10.35
N MET A 249 -25.27 -10.31 -9.55
CA MET A 249 -24.82 -8.96 -9.86
C MET A 249 -23.28 -8.87 -9.90
N ALA A 250 -22.59 -9.45 -8.93
CA ALA A 250 -21.14 -9.44 -8.89
C ALA A 250 -20.53 -10.12 -10.12
N LEU A 251 -21.06 -11.27 -10.51
CA LEU A 251 -20.60 -12.00 -11.70
C LEU A 251 -20.98 -11.27 -13.00
N SER A 252 -22.14 -10.60 -13.06
CA SER A 252 -22.54 -9.86 -14.25
C SER A 252 -21.67 -8.62 -14.47
N PHE A 253 -21.28 -7.92 -13.41
CA PHE A 253 -20.35 -6.79 -13.48
C PHE A 253 -18.95 -7.26 -13.89
N VAL A 254 -18.44 -8.32 -13.26
CA VAL A 254 -17.18 -8.96 -13.66
C VAL A 254 -17.19 -9.37 -15.14
N TRP A 255 -18.29 -9.96 -15.62
CA TRP A 255 -18.40 -10.40 -17.00
C TRP A 255 -18.52 -9.23 -17.98
N ARG A 256 -19.29 -8.19 -17.64
CA ARG A 256 -19.36 -6.94 -18.40
C ARG A 256 -17.98 -6.31 -18.55
N ASP A 257 -17.24 -6.20 -17.45
CA ASP A 257 -15.92 -5.56 -17.43
C ASP A 257 -14.87 -6.38 -18.18
N ARG A 258 -15.01 -7.72 -18.19
CA ARG A 258 -14.21 -8.62 -19.05
C ARG A 258 -14.54 -8.44 -20.53
N LYS A 259 -15.83 -8.37 -20.89
CA LYS A 259 -16.27 -8.20 -22.28
C LYS A 259 -15.87 -6.83 -22.85
N ALA A 260 -15.93 -5.78 -22.03
CA ALA A 260 -15.45 -4.45 -22.39
C ALA A 260 -13.94 -4.45 -22.66
N ARG A 261 -13.14 -5.16 -21.85
CA ARG A 261 -11.71 -5.33 -22.09
C ARG A 261 -11.39 -6.11 -23.36
N GLN A 262 -12.09 -7.22 -23.61
CA GLN A 262 -11.89 -8.01 -24.84
C GLN A 262 -12.29 -7.23 -26.11
N ALA A 263 -13.36 -6.41 -26.05
CA ALA A 263 -13.74 -5.55 -27.16
C ALA A 263 -12.68 -4.47 -27.44
N LYS A 264 -12.12 -3.87 -26.39
CA LYS A 264 -11.05 -2.87 -26.48
C LYS A 264 -9.74 -3.47 -27.01
N GLU A 265 -9.38 -4.69 -26.58
CA GLU A 265 -8.25 -5.46 -27.12
C GLU A 265 -8.41 -5.80 -28.60
N LEU A 266 -9.64 -6.10 -29.06
CA LEU A 266 -9.93 -6.39 -30.47
C LEU A 266 -9.91 -5.12 -31.35
N GLU A 267 -10.40 -3.99 -30.84
CA GLU A 267 -10.32 -2.69 -31.53
C GLU A 267 -8.87 -2.22 -31.70
N ILE A 268 -8.05 -2.35 -30.64
CA ILE A 268 -6.61 -2.06 -30.67
C ILE A 268 -5.88 -2.96 -31.68
N ALA A 269 -6.27 -4.24 -31.79
CA ALA A 269 -5.69 -5.17 -32.77
C ALA A 269 -6.08 -4.87 -34.23
N SER A 270 -7.15 -4.09 -34.47
CA SER A 270 -7.69 -3.81 -35.81
C SER A 270 -7.30 -2.43 -36.37
N GLY A 271 -6.45 -1.67 -35.66
CA GLY A 271 -5.91 -0.40 -36.15
C GLY A 271 -6.90 0.77 -36.20
N GLY A 272 -7.93 0.75 -35.33
CA GLY A 272 -8.86 1.87 -35.16
C GLY A 272 -8.28 3.01 -34.33
N ASP A 273 -8.47 4.24 -34.80
CA ASP A 273 -8.17 5.49 -34.09
C ASP A 273 -9.30 5.87 -33.11
N LEU A 274 -8.91 6.69 -32.11
CA LEU A 274 -9.69 7.49 -31.16
C LEU A 274 -10.15 6.86 -29.84
N GLY A 275 -10.08 7.71 -28.80
CA GLY A 275 -11.22 7.85 -27.89
C GLY A 275 -10.92 7.63 -26.42
N MET A 276 -10.65 8.73 -25.74
CA MET A 276 -10.70 8.87 -24.29
C MET A 276 -12.13 8.60 -23.80
N ASP A 277 -12.33 7.60 -22.93
CA ASP A 277 -13.27 7.65 -21.79
C ASP A 277 -13.11 6.43 -20.83
N THR A 278 -12.82 6.81 -19.60
CA THR A 278 -13.06 6.29 -18.22
C THR A 278 -13.43 4.84 -17.86
N GLU A 279 -12.75 4.41 -16.77
CA GLU A 279 -13.27 3.65 -15.60
C GLU A 279 -13.73 2.17 -15.72
N ARG A 280 -12.92 1.23 -15.19
CA ARG A 280 -13.22 0.35 -14.02
C ARG A 280 -12.29 -0.89 -13.92
N THR A 281 -11.92 -1.16 -12.67
CA THR A 281 -10.94 -2.10 -12.06
C THR A 281 -10.87 -3.57 -12.58
N PRO A 282 -9.67 -4.21 -12.55
CA PRO A 282 -9.51 -5.67 -12.52
C PRO A 282 -9.32 -6.24 -11.11
N LEU A 283 -10.32 -6.98 -10.64
CA LEU A 283 -10.14 -8.06 -9.67
C LEU A 283 -10.42 -9.37 -10.42
N LEU A 284 -9.38 -10.06 -10.89
CA LEU A 284 -9.42 -11.50 -11.24
C LEU A 284 -8.05 -12.01 -11.69
N ASP A 285 -7.18 -12.28 -10.71
CA ASP A 285 -5.96 -13.10 -10.92
C ASP A 285 -5.86 -14.29 -9.95
N VAL A 286 -6.97 -14.64 -9.28
CA VAL A 286 -7.03 -15.81 -8.38
C VAL A 286 -7.65 -17.04 -9.07
N PHE A 287 -8.21 -16.91 -10.28
CA PHE A 287 -8.97 -18.00 -10.93
C PHE A 287 -8.26 -18.71 -12.09
N LYS A 288 -7.08 -18.24 -12.55
CA LYS A 288 -6.35 -18.91 -13.65
C LYS A 288 -5.73 -20.27 -13.27
N GLU A 289 -5.65 -20.63 -11.98
CA GLU A 289 -5.17 -21.96 -11.55
C GLU A 289 -6.27 -23.03 -11.41
N VAL A 290 -7.56 -22.66 -11.43
CA VAL A 290 -8.68 -23.61 -11.22
C VAL A 290 -9.41 -23.98 -12.52
N GLU A 291 -9.34 -23.14 -13.56
CA GLU A 291 -10.14 -23.33 -14.78
C GLU A 291 -9.57 -24.33 -15.81
N MET A 292 -8.38 -24.89 -15.60
CA MET A 292 -7.77 -25.84 -16.55
C MET A 292 -7.45 -27.20 -15.92
N LYS A 293 -8.46 -27.88 -15.35
CA LYS A 293 -8.31 -29.31 -14.96
C LYS A 293 -9.65 -30.05 -14.79
N ILE A 294 -10.60 -29.85 -15.71
CA ILE A 294 -11.74 -30.77 -15.86
C ILE A 294 -11.76 -31.30 -17.29
N SER A 295 -10.88 -32.26 -17.56
CA SER A 295 -11.11 -33.30 -18.57
C SER A 295 -10.20 -34.49 -18.26
N SER A 296 -10.81 -35.51 -17.66
CA SER A 296 -10.45 -36.93 -17.75
C SER A 296 -8.99 -37.33 -17.52
N GLY A 297 -8.64 -37.69 -16.28
CA GLY A 297 -7.36 -38.34 -15.96
C GLY A 297 -7.06 -38.52 -14.47
N LEU A 298 -8.03 -38.96 -13.66
CA LEU A 298 -7.76 -39.40 -12.28
C LEU A 298 -6.99 -40.73 -12.32
N ALA A 299 -5.78 -40.76 -11.75
CA ALA A 299 -5.33 -41.79 -10.79
C ALA A 299 -3.82 -41.79 -10.49
N LEU A 300 -2.94 -41.09 -11.23
CA LEU A 300 -1.48 -41.24 -11.04
C LEU A 300 -0.68 -39.97 -10.76
N ALA A 301 -1.29 -38.77 -10.76
CA ALA A 301 -0.58 -37.52 -10.50
C ALA A 301 -0.62 -37.00 -9.05
N GLY A 302 -1.49 -37.59 -8.20
CA GLY A 302 -1.68 -37.15 -6.81
C GLY A 302 -0.51 -37.41 -5.86
N ALA A 303 0.43 -38.27 -6.25
CA ALA A 303 1.65 -38.52 -5.49
C ALA A 303 2.78 -37.51 -5.80
N ALA A 304 2.73 -36.78 -6.91
CA ALA A 304 3.81 -35.87 -7.30
C ALA A 304 3.69 -34.47 -6.67
N GLN A 305 2.47 -33.99 -6.40
CA GLN A 305 2.24 -32.64 -5.86
C GLN A 305 2.41 -32.53 -4.34
N THR A 306 2.31 -33.63 -3.60
CA THR A 306 2.68 -33.67 -2.17
C THR A 306 4.19 -33.82 -1.95
N TRP A 307 4.95 -34.22 -2.97
CA TRP A 307 6.41 -34.32 -2.90
C TRP A 307 7.14 -33.00 -3.21
N ALA A 308 6.55 -32.11 -4.01
CA ALA A 308 7.16 -30.80 -4.31
C ALA A 308 7.22 -29.86 -3.09
N ALA A 309 6.35 -30.06 -2.08
CA ALA A 309 6.39 -29.32 -0.82
C ALA A 309 7.46 -29.83 0.17
N VAL A 310 8.15 -30.94 -0.15
CA VAL A 310 9.16 -31.59 0.71
C VAL A 310 10.58 -31.50 0.11
N ALA A 311 10.72 -31.03 -1.14
CA ALA A 311 12.04 -30.82 -1.74
C ALA A 311 12.74 -29.59 -1.12
N PRO A 312 13.96 -29.71 -0.58
CA PRO A 312 14.69 -28.58 -0.03
C PRO A 312 15.00 -27.55 -1.12
N ARG A 313 14.65 -26.27 -0.88
CA ARG A 313 15.04 -25.16 -1.77
C ARG A 313 16.56 -25.14 -1.96
N PRO A 314 17.08 -25.06 -3.20
CA PRO A 314 18.51 -24.98 -3.45
C PRO A 314 19.09 -23.66 -2.92
N MET A 315 20.40 -23.62 -2.67
CA MET A 315 21.08 -22.34 -2.41
C MET A 315 20.99 -21.42 -3.62
N VAL A 316 20.85 -20.12 -3.39
CA VAL A 316 20.81 -19.13 -4.48
C VAL A 316 22.13 -19.16 -5.26
N SER A 317 22.03 -19.11 -6.58
CA SER A 317 23.16 -18.97 -7.49
C SER A 317 22.85 -17.93 -8.55
N SER A 318 23.91 -17.32 -9.09
CA SER A 318 23.85 -16.24 -10.07
C SER A 318 22.96 -16.58 -11.27
N GLU A 319 23.18 -17.72 -11.90
CA GLU A 319 22.51 -18.11 -13.14
C GLU A 319 21.04 -18.44 -12.87
N ALA A 320 20.77 -19.15 -11.77
CA ALA A 320 19.42 -19.58 -11.42
C ALA A 320 18.51 -18.40 -11.04
N ILE A 321 18.98 -17.44 -10.25
CA ILE A 321 18.15 -16.28 -9.89
C ILE A 321 17.94 -15.33 -11.07
N GLN A 322 18.96 -15.11 -11.91
CA GLN A 322 18.81 -14.31 -13.14
C GLN A 322 17.80 -14.92 -14.11
N ALA A 323 17.70 -16.25 -14.18
CA ALA A 323 16.74 -16.94 -15.04
C ALA A 323 15.28 -16.66 -14.64
N GLU A 324 15.03 -16.34 -13.36
CA GLU A 324 13.70 -15.99 -12.84
C GLU A 324 13.27 -14.56 -13.18
N ILE A 325 14.22 -13.68 -13.51
CA ILE A 325 13.97 -12.29 -13.88
C ILE A 325 13.49 -12.22 -15.33
N LYS A 326 12.26 -11.76 -15.51
CA LYS A 326 11.56 -11.68 -16.80
C LYS A 326 11.12 -10.25 -17.08
N THR A 327 11.38 -9.77 -18.29
CA THR A 327 11.01 -8.41 -18.73
C THR A 327 9.52 -8.17 -18.59
N GLU A 328 8.69 -9.16 -18.94
CA GLU A 328 7.23 -9.06 -18.89
C GLU A 328 6.73 -8.88 -17.45
N LYS A 329 7.41 -9.46 -16.46
CA LYS A 329 7.03 -9.27 -15.05
C LYS A 329 7.48 -7.92 -14.52
N LEU A 330 8.66 -7.46 -14.91
CA LEU A 330 9.17 -6.14 -14.55
C LEU A 330 8.22 -5.06 -15.07
N MET A 331 7.90 -5.11 -16.37
CA MET A 331 6.98 -4.17 -17.02
C MET A 331 5.55 -4.31 -16.49
N GLY A 332 5.05 -5.53 -16.24
CA GLY A 332 3.72 -5.73 -15.68
C GLY A 332 3.54 -5.15 -14.27
N ASN A 333 4.60 -5.02 -13.47
CA ASN A 333 4.52 -4.26 -12.21
C ASN A 333 4.56 -2.75 -12.45
N LEU A 334 5.30 -2.26 -13.46
CA LEU A 334 5.29 -0.84 -13.84
C LEU A 334 3.93 -0.40 -14.35
N GLU A 335 3.28 -1.22 -15.20
CA GLU A 335 1.90 -1.02 -15.63
C GLU A 335 0.96 -0.91 -14.43
N ALA A 336 1.14 -1.76 -13.42
CA ALA A 336 0.34 -1.68 -12.20
C ALA A 336 0.59 -0.39 -11.41
N PHE A 337 1.83 0.12 -11.33
CA PHE A 337 2.10 1.42 -10.70
C PHE A 337 1.52 2.58 -11.49
N ASP A 338 1.56 2.52 -12.82
CA ASP A 338 0.97 3.53 -13.70
C ASP A 338 -0.57 3.55 -13.59
N ASP A 339 -1.19 2.37 -13.54
CA ASP A 339 -2.63 2.21 -13.27
C ASP A 339 -3.01 2.73 -11.88
N ILE A 340 -2.20 2.44 -10.86
CA ILE A 340 -2.39 2.98 -9.50
C ILE A 340 -2.32 4.51 -9.52
N ALA A 341 -1.33 5.10 -10.20
CA ALA A 341 -1.21 6.53 -10.32
C ALA A 341 -2.44 7.14 -11.00
N LYS A 342 -2.83 6.62 -12.18
CA LYS A 342 -4.00 7.06 -12.95
C LYS A 342 -5.29 6.99 -12.15
N ALA A 343 -5.50 5.92 -11.38
CA ALA A 343 -6.69 5.75 -10.54
C ALA A 343 -6.73 6.69 -9.31
N ASN A 344 -5.61 7.33 -8.96
CA ASN A 344 -5.46 8.11 -7.73
C ASN A 344 -4.93 9.54 -7.95
N GLY A 345 -5.31 10.18 -9.06
CA GLY A 345 -4.95 11.58 -9.33
C GLY A 345 -3.66 11.77 -10.14
N GLY A 346 -3.18 10.72 -10.81
CA GLY A 346 -2.06 10.77 -11.75
C GLY A 346 -0.68 10.63 -11.12
N ASN A 347 -0.58 10.33 -9.83
CA ASN A 347 0.69 10.21 -9.12
C ASN A 347 0.63 9.17 -7.98
N ARG A 348 1.80 8.83 -7.42
CA ARG A 348 1.94 7.98 -6.23
C ARG A 348 2.64 8.73 -5.10
N ALA A 349 2.52 10.06 -5.05
CA ALA A 349 3.20 10.87 -4.06
C ALA A 349 2.75 10.57 -2.63
N PHE A 350 3.70 10.61 -1.69
CA PHE A 350 3.39 10.30 -0.29
C PHE A 350 2.29 11.22 0.24
N GLY A 351 1.50 10.70 1.19
CA GLY A 351 0.35 11.42 1.73
C GLY A 351 -0.85 11.52 0.78
N LEU A 352 -0.75 11.08 -0.48
CA LEU A 352 -1.88 10.98 -1.41
C LEU A 352 -2.35 9.52 -1.60
N PRO A 353 -3.59 9.28 -2.07
CA PRO A 353 -4.16 7.93 -2.18
C PRO A 353 -3.34 6.96 -3.06
N GLY A 354 -2.63 7.47 -4.07
CA GLY A 354 -1.79 6.64 -4.95
C GLY A 354 -0.63 5.96 -4.21
N TYR A 355 -0.04 6.64 -3.23
CA TYR A 355 0.99 6.03 -2.38
C TYR A 355 0.43 4.89 -1.53
N ALA A 356 -0.72 5.12 -0.88
CA ALA A 356 -1.38 4.09 -0.07
C ALA A 356 -1.74 2.84 -0.91
N ALA A 357 -2.25 3.04 -2.11
CA ALA A 357 -2.52 1.94 -3.06
C ALA A 357 -1.23 1.21 -3.50
N SER A 358 -0.12 1.92 -3.61
CA SER A 358 1.20 1.33 -3.91
C SER A 358 1.73 0.48 -2.76
N VAL A 359 1.55 0.95 -1.52
CA VAL A 359 1.87 0.17 -0.31
C VAL A 359 1.04 -1.12 -0.27
N ASP A 360 -0.27 -1.03 -0.50
CA ASP A 360 -1.16 -2.19 -0.56
C ASP A 360 -0.73 -3.18 -1.66
N TYR A 361 -0.34 -2.67 -2.83
CA TYR A 361 0.21 -3.48 -3.91
C TYR A 361 1.48 -4.23 -3.48
N MET A 362 2.43 -3.54 -2.86
CA MET A 362 3.67 -4.15 -2.37
C MET A 362 3.40 -5.22 -1.32
N LEU A 363 2.55 -4.94 -0.33
CA LEU A 363 2.16 -5.91 0.69
C LEU A 363 1.52 -7.16 0.07
N ALA A 364 0.62 -6.99 -0.90
CA ALA A 364 -0.03 -8.09 -1.58
C ALA A 364 0.94 -8.94 -2.40
N LYS A 365 1.92 -8.32 -3.07
CA LYS A 365 2.89 -9.04 -3.92
C LYS A 365 4.00 -9.70 -3.11
N THR A 366 4.29 -9.26 -1.90
CA THR A 366 5.45 -9.73 -1.11
C THR A 366 5.12 -10.78 -0.04
N GLN A 367 3.90 -10.81 0.49
CA GLN A 367 3.47 -11.77 1.52
C GLN A 367 3.61 -13.25 1.09
N ASN A 368 4.28 -14.06 1.91
CA ASN A 368 4.61 -15.46 1.62
C ASN A 368 5.08 -16.21 2.90
N THR A 369 5.16 -17.55 2.88
CA THR A 369 5.60 -18.39 4.01
C THR A 369 7.10 -18.32 4.34
N HIS A 370 7.98 -18.01 3.38
CA HIS A 370 9.43 -17.88 3.47
C HIS A 370 9.93 -16.47 3.82
N PHE A 371 9.06 -15.47 3.66
CA PHE A 371 9.37 -14.08 3.95
C PHE A 371 8.56 -13.56 5.14
N LYS A 372 9.06 -12.52 5.79
CA LYS A 372 8.33 -11.67 6.71
C LYS A 372 8.16 -10.31 6.04
N THR A 373 6.93 -9.85 5.89
CA THR A 373 6.61 -8.54 5.32
C THR A 373 5.92 -7.70 6.39
N TRP A 374 6.31 -6.43 6.53
CA TRP A 374 5.71 -5.48 7.47
C TRP A 374 5.87 -4.04 6.99
N THR A 375 5.12 -3.12 7.58
CA THR A 375 5.28 -1.67 7.38
C THR A 375 5.92 -1.02 8.61
N GLN A 376 6.58 0.12 8.39
CA GLN A 376 6.97 1.05 9.46
C GLN A 376 6.26 2.37 9.19
N ASP A 377 5.33 2.71 10.05
CA ASP A 377 4.59 3.96 9.97
C ASP A 377 5.41 5.07 10.63
N PHE A 378 5.43 6.26 10.01
CA PHE A 378 6.13 7.41 10.55
C PHE A 378 5.46 8.73 10.14
N PRO A 379 5.53 9.77 11.00
CA PRO A 379 5.05 11.09 10.65
C PRO A 379 6.02 11.76 9.66
N ALA A 380 5.47 12.33 8.60
CA ALA A 380 6.19 13.11 7.61
C ALA A 380 5.46 14.43 7.32
N LEU A 381 6.21 15.49 7.05
CA LEU A 381 5.65 16.79 6.76
C LEU A 381 5.21 16.87 5.29
N PHE A 382 3.91 16.73 5.07
CA PHE A 382 3.27 16.81 3.77
C PHE A 382 3.06 18.27 3.36
N ASN A 383 3.27 18.55 2.08
CA ASN A 383 2.88 19.81 1.46
C ASN A 383 2.18 19.57 0.12
N GLN A 384 1.21 20.42 -0.22
CA GLN A 384 0.59 20.43 -1.54
C GLN A 384 0.20 21.86 -1.92
N ILE A 385 0.71 22.32 -3.06
CA ILE A 385 0.35 23.63 -3.60
C ILE A 385 -1.02 23.51 -4.26
N SER A 386 -2.00 24.25 -3.73
CA SER A 386 -3.39 24.19 -4.19
C SER A 386 -3.72 25.24 -5.24
N SER A 387 -3.06 26.40 -5.19
CA SER A 387 -3.15 27.40 -6.25
C SER A 387 -1.88 28.24 -6.28
N ILE A 388 -1.52 28.70 -7.48
CA ILE A 388 -0.41 29.62 -7.69
C ILE A 388 -0.64 30.47 -8.93
N SER A 389 -0.29 31.75 -8.86
CA SER A 389 -0.22 32.61 -10.03
C SER A 389 0.80 33.73 -9.84
N PHE A 390 1.43 34.14 -10.93
CA PHE A 390 2.33 35.27 -10.97
C PHE A 390 2.10 36.06 -12.24
N SER A 391 1.87 37.36 -12.12
CA SER A 391 1.75 38.26 -13.26
C SER A 391 2.40 39.61 -13.01
N VAL A 392 2.90 40.24 -14.06
CA VAL A 392 3.52 41.57 -14.01
C VAL A 392 2.90 42.43 -15.10
N SER A 393 2.31 43.57 -14.73
CA SER A 393 1.65 44.50 -15.68
C SER A 393 0.69 43.80 -16.66
N ASN A 394 -0.22 42.94 -16.15
CA ASN A 394 -1.19 42.11 -16.89
C ASN A 394 -0.60 40.99 -17.78
N THR A 395 0.71 40.73 -17.72
CA THR A 395 1.33 39.57 -18.37
C THR A 395 1.47 38.45 -17.36
N SER A 396 0.88 37.30 -17.63
CA SER A 396 1.01 36.10 -16.78
C SER A 396 2.31 35.36 -17.10
N TYR A 397 2.99 34.89 -16.06
CA TYR A 397 4.24 34.12 -16.17
C TYR A 397 4.04 32.76 -15.54
N ARG A 398 4.72 31.75 -16.09
CA ARG A 398 4.78 30.43 -15.45
C ARG A 398 5.59 30.56 -14.17
N VAL A 399 4.98 30.19 -13.05
CA VAL A 399 5.61 30.19 -11.73
C VAL A 399 5.40 28.84 -11.08
N ILE A 400 6.45 28.39 -10.38
CA ILE A 400 6.43 27.18 -9.58
C ILE A 400 6.44 27.57 -8.12
N GLY A 401 5.59 26.93 -7.32
CA GLY A 401 5.53 27.20 -5.90
C GLY A 401 6.61 26.44 -5.18
N LEU A 402 7.27 27.09 -4.22
CA LEU A 402 8.24 26.42 -3.39
C LEU A 402 7.55 25.67 -2.25
N SER A 403 7.91 24.40 -2.09
CA SER A 403 7.44 23.58 -0.96
C SER A 403 7.79 24.26 0.36
N TYR A 404 6.82 24.31 1.28
CA TYR A 404 6.92 24.97 2.59
C TYR A 404 7.02 26.51 2.58
N SER A 405 6.85 27.14 1.42
CA SER A 405 6.60 28.58 1.35
C SER A 405 5.29 28.95 2.09
N PRO A 406 5.27 30.03 2.89
CA PRO A 406 4.02 30.57 3.40
C PRO A 406 3.00 30.83 2.28
N SER A 407 1.72 30.67 2.60
CA SER A 407 0.60 31.01 1.72
C SER A 407 0.33 32.51 1.78
N THR A 408 -0.04 33.10 0.64
CA THR A 408 -0.71 34.39 0.60
C THR A 408 -2.16 34.26 1.06
N THR A 409 -2.89 35.38 1.12
CA THR A 409 -4.37 35.30 1.09
C THR A 409 -4.83 34.71 -0.25
N PRO A 410 -6.05 34.15 -0.34
CA PRO A 410 -6.59 33.64 -1.60
C PRO A 410 -6.61 34.67 -2.73
N GLU A 411 -6.78 35.95 -2.38
CA GLU A 411 -6.76 37.08 -3.32
C GLU A 411 -5.35 37.47 -3.79
N GLY A 412 -4.29 36.93 -3.17
CA GLY A 412 -2.90 37.28 -3.49
C GLY A 412 -2.48 38.67 -3.03
N LEU A 413 -1.28 39.08 -3.46
CA LEU A 413 -0.67 40.37 -3.18
C LEU A 413 -0.39 41.09 -4.50
N THR A 414 -0.82 42.34 -4.62
CA THR A 414 -0.50 43.20 -5.77
C THR A 414 0.35 44.39 -5.30
N LEU A 415 1.65 44.33 -5.55
CA LEU A 415 2.65 45.26 -5.00
C LEU A 415 3.68 45.64 -6.06
N PRO A 416 4.44 46.74 -5.86
CA PRO A 416 5.57 47.06 -6.74
C PRO A 416 6.58 45.91 -6.78
N LEU A 417 7.09 45.61 -7.98
CA LEU A 417 8.16 44.64 -8.20
C LEU A 417 9.50 45.38 -8.19
N VAL A 418 10.46 44.89 -7.42
CA VAL A 418 11.82 45.46 -7.33
C VAL A 418 12.89 44.39 -7.48
N LEU A 419 14.06 44.78 -7.94
CA LEU A 419 15.20 43.88 -8.07
C LEU A 419 15.92 43.74 -6.72
N GLY A 420 16.18 42.50 -6.30
CA GLY A 420 17.00 42.19 -5.14
C GLY A 420 18.51 42.29 -5.43
N ALA A 421 19.32 42.11 -4.39
CA ALA A 421 20.76 42.01 -4.54
C ALA A 421 21.15 40.78 -5.40
N SER A 422 22.23 40.91 -6.18
CA SER A 422 22.68 39.89 -7.13
C SER A 422 24.02 39.28 -6.72
N GLY A 423 24.42 38.18 -7.37
CA GLY A 423 25.69 37.50 -7.05
C GLY A 423 25.75 37.02 -5.60
N PRO A 424 26.93 36.90 -4.98
CA PRO A 424 27.06 36.46 -3.58
C PRO A 424 26.37 37.37 -2.56
N GLU A 425 26.21 38.67 -2.87
CA GLU A 425 25.59 39.67 -1.99
C GLU A 425 24.09 39.40 -1.76
N GLY A 426 23.42 38.71 -2.68
CA GLY A 426 22.01 38.28 -2.50
C GLY A 426 21.78 37.29 -1.36
N CYS A 427 22.83 36.83 -0.68
CA CYS A 427 22.76 35.97 0.51
C CYS A 427 22.96 36.73 1.83
N THR A 428 23.14 38.06 1.80
CA THR A 428 23.53 38.87 2.98
C THR A 428 22.50 39.95 3.28
N ASN A 429 22.22 40.19 4.56
CA ASN A 429 21.28 41.23 4.99
C ASN A 429 21.78 42.64 4.62
N GLU A 430 23.09 42.87 4.71
CA GLU A 430 23.73 44.16 4.45
C GLU A 430 23.52 44.65 3.02
N ALA A 431 23.37 43.73 2.07
CA ALA A 431 23.10 44.06 0.67
C ALA A 431 21.69 44.63 0.46
N TYR A 432 20.75 44.33 1.37
CA TYR A 432 19.37 44.80 1.31
C TYR A 432 19.14 46.10 2.10
N ASP A 433 20.04 46.50 3.00
CA ASP A 433 19.94 47.75 3.78
C ASP A 433 19.81 49.01 2.92
N LYS A 434 20.35 48.97 1.69
CA LYS A 434 20.33 50.08 0.74
C LYS A 434 19.26 49.93 -0.35
N LEU A 435 18.48 48.86 -0.33
CA LEU A 435 17.44 48.59 -1.32
C LEU A 435 16.06 48.89 -0.71
N ASP A 436 15.24 49.62 -1.46
CA ASP A 436 13.87 49.91 -1.07
C ASP A 436 12.97 48.70 -1.41
N VAL A 437 13.02 47.66 -0.54
CA VAL A 437 12.30 46.38 -0.69
C VAL A 437 11.13 46.19 0.27
N ALA A 438 11.03 47.02 1.31
CA ALA A 438 10.00 46.89 2.33
C ALA A 438 8.59 47.04 1.73
N GLY A 439 7.70 46.08 2.01
CA GLY A 439 6.33 46.09 1.51
C GLY A 439 6.18 45.80 0.01
N LYS A 440 7.20 45.22 -0.63
CA LYS A 440 7.24 44.97 -2.10
C LYS A 440 7.46 43.49 -2.42
N ILE A 441 7.29 43.14 -3.71
CA ILE A 441 7.69 41.84 -4.25
C ILE A 441 9.13 41.97 -4.77
N VAL A 442 10.03 41.11 -4.29
CA VAL A 442 11.45 41.15 -4.66
C VAL A 442 11.77 40.05 -5.67
N LEU A 443 12.33 40.43 -6.83
CA LEU A 443 12.85 39.51 -7.82
C LEU A 443 14.36 39.28 -7.57
N VAL A 444 14.76 38.04 -7.26
CA VAL A 444 16.15 37.70 -6.90
C VAL A 444 16.65 36.49 -7.70
N GLN A 445 17.92 36.50 -8.09
CA GLN A 445 18.52 35.37 -8.79
C GLN A 445 18.80 34.21 -7.82
N ARG A 446 18.54 32.98 -8.24
CA ARG A 446 19.04 31.79 -7.55
C ARG A 446 20.57 31.81 -7.50
N GLY A 447 21.12 31.26 -6.43
CA GLY A 447 22.55 30.99 -6.35
C GLY A 447 22.95 30.48 -4.98
N SER A 448 24.06 29.74 -4.92
CA SER A 448 24.55 29.15 -3.67
C SER A 448 24.88 30.22 -2.63
N CYS A 449 24.45 29.98 -1.40
CA CYS A 449 24.77 30.79 -0.23
C CYS A 449 25.74 30.07 0.71
N PRO A 450 26.49 30.80 1.57
CA PRO A 450 27.44 30.20 2.51
C PRO A 450 26.82 29.23 3.52
N ASP A 451 25.50 29.30 3.73
CA ASP A 451 24.75 28.39 4.60
C ASP A 451 24.35 27.08 3.90
N GLY A 452 24.86 26.81 2.69
CA GLY A 452 24.59 25.61 1.91
C GLY A 452 23.26 25.65 1.14
N THR A 453 22.43 26.69 1.32
CA THR A 453 21.13 26.79 0.64
C THR A 453 21.22 27.58 -0.66
N THR A 454 20.31 27.32 -1.61
CA THR A 454 20.27 27.98 -2.93
C THR A 454 19.03 28.87 -3.11
N LEU A 455 17.89 28.43 -2.57
CA LEU A 455 16.61 29.14 -2.62
C LEU A 455 16.33 29.89 -1.31
N ALA A 456 16.34 29.17 -0.17
CA ALA A 456 16.06 29.77 1.14
C ALA A 456 17.05 30.89 1.48
N GLY A 457 18.34 30.71 1.22
CA GLY A 457 19.38 31.71 1.46
C GLY A 457 19.22 32.99 0.63
N ARG A 458 18.51 32.94 -0.49
CA ARG A 458 18.17 34.11 -1.32
C ARG A 458 16.93 34.85 -0.83
N MET A 459 15.99 34.11 -0.27
CA MET A 459 14.75 34.65 0.23
C MET A 459 14.91 35.28 1.62
N LYS A 460 15.68 34.66 2.54
CA LYS A 460 15.83 35.11 3.93
C LYS A 460 16.27 36.59 4.05
N PRO A 461 17.30 37.08 3.32
CA PRO A 461 17.73 38.47 3.46
C PRO A 461 16.69 39.47 2.94
N ALA A 462 16.01 39.14 1.84
CA ALA A 462 14.92 39.94 1.31
C ALA A 462 13.74 40.01 2.29
N ALA A 463 13.38 38.88 2.90
CA ALA A 463 12.35 38.79 3.94
C ALA A 463 12.72 39.62 5.17
N ALA A 464 13.96 39.53 5.66
CA ALA A 464 14.46 40.29 6.80
C ALA A 464 14.44 41.81 6.55
N ALA A 465 14.64 42.24 5.31
CA ALA A 465 14.51 43.64 4.88
C ALA A 465 13.06 44.10 4.67
N GLY A 466 12.06 43.25 4.95
CA GLY A 466 10.64 43.59 4.93
C GLY A 466 9.92 43.32 3.61
N ALA A 467 10.49 42.52 2.70
CA ALA A 467 9.77 42.09 1.49
C ALA A 467 8.48 41.34 1.85
N SER A 468 7.39 41.61 1.13
CA SER A 468 6.11 40.92 1.36
C SER A 468 6.03 39.56 0.65
N ALA A 469 6.77 39.41 -0.46
CA ALA A 469 6.97 38.15 -1.15
C ALA A 469 8.26 38.19 -1.99
N VAL A 470 8.79 37.02 -2.33
CA VAL A 470 10.03 36.87 -3.11
C VAL A 470 9.76 36.01 -4.33
N ILE A 471 10.22 36.45 -5.50
CA ILE A 471 10.24 35.64 -6.71
C ILE A 471 11.70 35.34 -7.01
N ILE A 472 12.06 34.07 -6.92
CA ILE A 472 13.39 33.60 -7.29
C ILE A 472 13.35 33.28 -8.79
N TYR A 473 14.43 33.57 -9.51
CA TYR A 473 14.58 33.13 -10.90
C TYR A 473 15.82 32.27 -11.11
N ALA A 474 15.73 31.31 -12.02
CA ALA A 474 16.79 30.35 -12.29
C ALA A 474 18.09 31.04 -12.72
N SER A 475 19.23 30.43 -12.38
CA SER A 475 20.57 30.89 -12.79
C SER A 475 20.96 30.42 -14.18
N ASP A 476 20.26 29.42 -14.72
CA ASP A 476 20.54 28.76 -15.99
C ASP A 476 19.29 28.69 -16.87
N THR A 477 19.45 28.12 -18.07
CA THR A 477 18.40 28.06 -19.09
C THR A 477 17.49 26.83 -18.97
N ALA A 478 17.65 26.00 -17.93
CA ALA A 478 16.77 24.87 -17.73
C ALA A 478 15.34 25.35 -17.37
N ASN A 479 14.35 24.53 -17.68
CA ASN A 479 12.99 24.79 -17.25
C ASN A 479 12.87 24.54 -15.75
N VAL A 480 12.22 25.45 -15.04
CA VAL A 480 11.91 25.28 -13.63
C VAL A 480 10.75 24.29 -13.47
N THR A 481 10.99 23.21 -12.71
CA THR A 481 10.05 22.09 -12.55
C THR A 481 9.58 21.91 -11.11
N GLY A 482 10.30 22.47 -10.14
CA GLY A 482 9.97 22.42 -8.71
C GLY A 482 10.95 23.22 -7.86
N GLY A 483 10.73 23.26 -6.55
CA GLY A 483 11.70 23.74 -5.57
C GLY A 483 11.21 23.59 -4.13
N THR A 484 12.11 23.65 -3.16
CA THR A 484 11.79 23.52 -1.73
C THR A 484 12.51 24.56 -0.89
N LEU A 485 11.84 25.05 0.17
CA LEU A 485 12.48 25.82 1.25
C LEU A 485 12.94 24.92 2.42
N SER A 486 12.97 23.61 2.17
CA SER A 486 13.35 22.51 3.07
C SER A 486 12.39 22.27 4.23
N ASN A 487 12.04 23.31 5.02
CA ASN A 487 11.10 23.21 6.14
C ASN A 487 10.36 24.54 6.35
N PRO A 488 9.15 24.55 6.95
CA PRO A 488 8.50 25.78 7.39
C PRO A 488 9.36 26.55 8.38
N ASN A 489 9.44 27.86 8.21
CA ASN A 489 10.17 28.75 9.11
C ASN A 489 9.39 30.08 9.26
N PRO A 490 9.23 30.60 10.49
CA PRO A 490 8.52 31.87 10.72
C PRO A 490 9.16 33.08 10.02
N ASP A 491 10.44 33.02 9.68
CA ASP A 491 11.17 34.09 9.00
C ASP A 491 10.93 34.10 7.48
N TYR A 492 10.17 33.12 6.96
CA TYR A 492 9.92 33.01 5.53
C TYR A 492 8.75 33.88 5.09
N VAL A 493 8.79 34.32 3.83
CA VAL A 493 7.69 35.00 3.14
C VAL A 493 7.25 34.20 1.92
N SER A 494 6.08 34.52 1.38
CA SER A 494 5.54 33.79 0.23
C SER A 494 6.52 33.87 -0.95
N THR A 495 6.91 32.72 -1.50
CA THR A 495 8.00 32.61 -2.47
C THR A 495 7.64 31.75 -3.67
N GLY A 496 7.84 32.31 -4.87
CA GLY A 496 7.69 31.61 -6.15
C GLY A 496 9.02 31.45 -6.89
N TYR A 497 9.09 30.53 -7.84
CA TYR A 497 10.27 30.25 -8.65
C TYR A 497 9.93 30.27 -10.16
N ILE A 498 10.66 31.09 -10.94
CA ILE A 498 10.42 31.30 -12.37
C ILE A 498 11.67 31.02 -13.21
N SER A 499 11.49 30.80 -14.52
CA SER A 499 12.61 30.54 -15.44
C SER A 499 13.47 31.78 -15.68
N LEU A 500 14.74 31.57 -16.05
CA LEU A 500 15.63 32.66 -16.46
C LEU A 500 15.10 33.38 -17.71
N ALA A 501 14.46 32.65 -18.62
CA ALA A 501 13.87 33.20 -19.85
C ALA A 501 12.72 34.19 -19.54
N ASP A 502 11.89 33.86 -18.55
CA ASP A 502 10.80 34.73 -18.09
C ASP A 502 11.30 35.92 -17.28
N ALA A 503 12.35 35.71 -16.48
CA ALA A 503 12.89 36.75 -15.61
C ALA A 503 13.76 37.78 -16.34
N SER A 504 14.52 37.37 -17.36
CA SER A 504 15.51 38.25 -18.03
C SER A 504 14.88 39.55 -18.57
N PRO A 505 13.72 39.53 -19.26
CA PRO A 505 13.04 40.75 -19.69
C PRO A 505 12.57 41.62 -18.51
N LEU A 506 12.11 41.01 -17.42
CA LEU A 506 11.69 41.72 -16.21
C LEU A 506 12.88 42.41 -15.53
N VAL A 507 14.01 41.73 -15.41
CA VAL A 507 15.26 42.28 -14.86
C VAL A 507 15.71 43.49 -15.69
N ALA A 508 15.73 43.39 -17.02
CA ALA A 508 16.14 44.48 -17.89
C ALA A 508 15.25 45.73 -17.74
N ARG A 509 13.93 45.54 -17.61
CA ARG A 509 12.95 46.63 -17.39
C ARG A 509 13.15 47.32 -16.04
N LEU A 510 13.36 46.53 -14.97
CA LEU A 510 13.64 47.07 -13.64
C LEU A 510 14.97 47.82 -13.59
N GLN A 511 16.01 47.31 -14.25
CA GLN A 511 17.31 47.99 -14.38
C GLN A 511 17.23 49.29 -15.18
N ALA A 512 16.33 49.36 -16.16
CA ALA A 512 16.03 50.59 -16.90
C ALA A 512 15.23 51.63 -16.07
N GLY A 513 14.86 51.30 -14.83
CA GLY A 513 14.11 52.18 -13.93
C GLY A 513 12.60 52.20 -14.17
N GLU A 514 12.07 51.22 -14.91
CA GLU A 514 10.62 51.10 -15.12
C GLU A 514 9.92 50.68 -13.81
N ALA A 515 8.86 51.39 -13.43
CA ALA A 515 8.03 51.02 -12.28
C ALA A 515 7.06 49.91 -12.67
N LEU A 516 7.32 48.69 -12.21
CA LEU A 516 6.49 47.52 -12.47
C LEU A 516 5.63 47.17 -11.25
N THR A 517 4.39 46.75 -11.49
CA THR A 517 3.52 46.18 -10.47
C THR A 517 3.34 44.70 -10.75
N ALA A 518 3.59 43.87 -9.74
CA ALA A 518 3.41 42.43 -9.82
C ALA A 518 2.24 41.98 -8.93
N HIS A 519 1.55 40.96 -9.39
CA HIS A 519 0.59 40.18 -8.63
C HIS A 519 1.18 38.80 -8.37
N PHE A 520 1.26 38.39 -7.11
CA PHE A 520 1.66 37.05 -6.71
C PHE A 520 0.64 36.45 -5.76
N GLN A 521 0.23 35.23 -6.05
CA GLN A 521 -0.69 34.47 -5.24
C GLN A 521 -0.19 33.05 -5.14
N GLN A 522 -0.20 32.50 -3.93
CA GLN A 522 0.06 31.09 -3.71
C GLN A 522 -0.66 30.61 -2.46
N THR A 523 -1.36 29.49 -2.56
CA THR A 523 -1.87 28.76 -1.40
C THR A 523 -1.31 27.35 -1.40
N GLN A 524 -0.92 26.88 -0.22
CA GLN A 524 -0.52 25.50 0.00
C GLN A 524 -1.07 24.95 1.31
N THR A 525 -1.33 23.65 1.32
CA THR A 525 -1.57 22.87 2.53
C THR A 525 -0.23 22.38 3.03
N VAL A 526 0.07 22.58 4.32
CA VAL A 526 1.23 22.01 5.00
C VAL A 526 0.75 21.38 6.30
N GLU A 527 0.92 20.08 6.43
CA GLU A 527 0.48 19.33 7.60
C GLU A 527 1.31 18.07 7.80
N THR A 528 1.32 17.53 9.01
CA THR A 528 1.96 16.24 9.25
C THR A 528 0.99 15.13 8.87
N ARG A 529 1.42 14.23 7.97
CA ARG A 529 0.68 13.01 7.62
C ARG A 529 1.48 11.78 8.04
N ILE A 530 0.78 10.70 8.38
CA ILE A 530 1.43 9.40 8.55
C ILE A 530 1.67 8.79 7.17
N THR A 531 2.91 8.38 6.93
CA THR A 531 3.31 7.60 5.75
C THR A 531 4.02 6.32 6.21
N GLN A 532 4.38 5.46 5.28
CA GLN A 532 4.83 4.10 5.58
C GLN A 532 6.04 3.70 4.75
N ASN A 533 7.06 3.11 5.38
CA ASN A 533 8.03 2.28 4.66
C ASN A 533 7.48 0.84 4.58
N VAL A 534 7.80 0.10 3.52
CA VAL A 534 7.45 -1.32 3.38
C VAL A 534 8.71 -2.17 3.41
N PHE A 535 8.71 -3.24 4.20
CA PHE A 535 9.84 -4.17 4.28
C PHE A 535 9.41 -5.59 3.95
N THR A 536 10.31 -6.33 3.30
CA THR A 536 10.20 -7.77 3.10
C THR A 536 11.54 -8.44 3.37
N GLU A 537 11.57 -9.42 4.25
CA GLU A 537 12.80 -10.04 4.75
C GLU A 537 12.75 -11.57 4.70
N THR A 538 13.85 -12.21 4.32
CA THR A 538 13.97 -13.67 4.39
C THR A 538 13.91 -14.15 5.84
N LYS A 539 13.11 -15.19 6.12
CA LYS A 539 13.14 -15.86 7.43
C LYS A 539 14.46 -16.57 7.66
N ASP A 540 15.01 -17.17 6.60
CA ASP A 540 16.31 -17.84 6.59
C ASP A 540 17.47 -16.83 6.55
N GLY A 541 18.69 -17.35 6.69
CA GLY A 541 19.92 -16.57 6.66
C GLY A 541 20.29 -15.96 8.01
N ASP A 542 21.57 -15.67 8.18
CA ASP A 542 22.17 -15.11 9.38
C ASP A 542 21.63 -13.68 9.65
N PRO A 543 20.88 -13.46 10.75
CA PRO A 543 20.35 -12.14 11.09
C PRO A 543 21.44 -11.13 11.49
N THR A 544 22.66 -11.58 11.78
CA THR A 544 23.79 -10.69 12.07
C THR A 544 24.47 -10.17 10.80
N ASN A 545 24.12 -10.72 9.63
CA ASN A 545 24.63 -10.31 8.31
C ASN A 545 23.45 -10.04 7.37
N VAL A 546 22.90 -8.83 7.41
CA VAL A 546 21.77 -8.41 6.59
C VAL A 546 22.26 -7.70 5.32
N ILE A 547 21.95 -8.28 4.16
CA ILE A 547 22.06 -7.63 2.85
C ILE A 547 20.76 -6.88 2.60
N MET A 548 20.83 -5.56 2.55
CA MET A 548 19.64 -4.73 2.36
C MET A 548 19.61 -4.17 0.93
N LEU A 549 18.44 -4.20 0.30
CA LEU A 549 18.18 -3.63 -1.02
C LEU A 549 17.03 -2.64 -0.86
N GLY A 550 17.15 -1.45 -1.46
CA GLY A 550 16.12 -0.44 -1.39
C GLY A 550 15.90 0.30 -2.70
N ALA A 551 14.68 0.81 -2.80
CA ALA A 551 14.12 1.64 -3.85
C ALA A 551 12.99 2.45 -3.19
N HIS A 552 12.67 3.65 -3.67
CA HIS A 552 11.52 4.36 -3.11
C HIS A 552 10.23 4.02 -3.86
N LEU A 553 9.11 4.18 -3.15
CA LEU A 553 7.79 3.79 -3.63
C LEU A 553 6.94 4.98 -4.05
N ASP A 554 7.19 6.14 -3.43
CA ASP A 554 6.53 7.38 -3.82
C ASP A 554 7.06 7.91 -5.15
N SER A 555 6.31 8.84 -5.72
CA SER A 555 6.71 9.66 -6.85
C SER A 555 6.53 11.14 -6.48
N VAL A 556 7.05 12.05 -7.30
CA VAL A 556 6.59 13.45 -7.24
C VAL A 556 5.08 13.58 -7.49
N GLN A 557 4.49 14.68 -7.01
CA GLN A 557 3.07 14.98 -7.24
C GLN A 557 2.72 15.28 -8.70
N ALA A 558 3.73 15.65 -9.51
CA ALA A 558 3.54 16.07 -10.89
C ALA A 558 3.22 14.91 -11.86
N GLY A 559 3.57 13.67 -11.52
CA GLY A 559 3.49 12.55 -12.46
C GLY A 559 3.44 11.19 -11.79
N ALA A 560 3.28 10.16 -12.62
CA ALA A 560 3.18 8.79 -12.14
C ALA A 560 4.49 8.32 -11.53
N GLY A 561 5.65 8.65 -12.09
CA GLY A 561 6.95 8.26 -11.52
C GLY A 561 7.32 6.82 -11.87
N ILE A 562 7.22 6.42 -13.14
CA ILE A 562 7.42 5.02 -13.54
C ILE A 562 8.90 4.67 -13.68
N ASN A 563 9.73 5.53 -14.28
CA ASN A 563 11.16 5.37 -14.12
C ASN A 563 11.59 5.75 -12.70
N ASP A 564 10.97 6.78 -12.14
CA ASP A 564 11.34 7.41 -10.86
C ASP A 564 10.24 7.31 -9.78
N ASP A 565 10.26 6.31 -8.88
CA ASP A 565 11.15 5.15 -8.88
C ASP A 565 10.36 3.83 -8.97
N GLY A 566 9.37 3.81 -9.87
CA GLY A 566 8.72 2.58 -10.27
C GLY A 566 9.73 1.52 -10.74
N SER A 567 10.81 1.94 -11.42
CA SER A 567 11.83 1.07 -12.01
C SER A 567 12.69 0.34 -10.97
N GLY A 568 13.17 1.03 -9.93
CA GLY A 568 13.86 0.43 -8.80
C GLY A 568 12.92 -0.44 -7.99
N SER A 569 11.71 0.06 -7.72
CA SER A 569 10.66 -0.64 -6.98
C SER A 569 10.30 -1.99 -7.60
N THR A 570 10.08 -2.05 -8.93
CA THR A 570 9.80 -3.31 -9.65
C THR A 570 11.00 -4.24 -9.68
N LEU A 571 12.22 -3.70 -9.83
CA LEU A 571 13.45 -4.49 -9.85
C LEU A 571 13.59 -5.27 -8.54
N ILE A 572 13.53 -4.58 -7.39
CA ILE A 572 13.71 -5.24 -6.11
C ILE A 572 12.51 -6.15 -5.75
N LEU A 573 11.31 -5.86 -6.26
CA LEU A 573 10.14 -6.73 -6.14
C LEU A 573 10.32 -8.06 -6.88
N GLU A 574 10.80 -8.04 -8.12
CA GLU A 574 11.06 -9.27 -8.87
C GLU A 574 12.22 -10.07 -8.28
N LEU A 575 13.25 -9.42 -7.73
CA LEU A 575 14.31 -10.10 -6.97
C LEU A 575 13.74 -10.80 -5.73
N ALA A 576 12.89 -10.12 -4.96
CA ALA A 576 12.23 -10.72 -3.80
C ALA A 576 11.36 -11.93 -4.18
N LYS A 577 10.61 -11.83 -5.28
CA LYS A 577 9.79 -12.92 -5.82
C LYS A 577 10.64 -14.11 -6.29
N ALA A 578 11.75 -13.85 -6.99
CA ALA A 578 12.69 -14.87 -7.44
C ALA A 578 13.34 -15.60 -6.25
N LEU A 579 13.76 -14.87 -5.22
CA LEU A 579 14.47 -15.39 -4.07
C LEU A 579 13.63 -16.39 -3.23
N ARG A 580 12.29 -16.38 -3.36
CA ARG A 580 11.38 -17.38 -2.75
C ARG A 580 11.75 -18.81 -3.09
N ARG A 581 12.37 -19.05 -4.24
CA ARG A 581 12.74 -20.38 -4.73
C ARG A 581 14.07 -20.87 -4.16
N PHE A 582 14.81 -20.04 -3.44
CA PHE A 582 16.18 -20.30 -3.02
C PHE A 582 16.38 -20.14 -1.51
N LYS A 583 17.45 -20.74 -0.98
CA LYS A 583 18.00 -20.49 0.36
C LYS A 583 19.15 -19.49 0.28
N VAL A 584 19.34 -18.76 1.38
CA VAL A 584 20.40 -17.76 1.56
C VAL A 584 21.21 -18.06 2.82
N LYS A 585 22.50 -17.68 2.83
CA LYS A 585 23.39 -17.79 3.99
C LYS A 585 23.30 -16.53 4.84
N ASN A 586 23.34 -15.37 4.20
CA ASN A 586 23.09 -14.07 4.82
C ASN A 586 21.63 -13.69 4.68
N LYS A 587 21.09 -12.99 5.67
CA LYS A 587 19.70 -12.54 5.62
C LYS A 587 19.54 -11.46 4.55
N VAL A 588 18.44 -11.48 3.80
CA VAL A 588 18.15 -10.48 2.76
C VAL A 588 16.91 -9.69 3.16
N ARG A 589 17.01 -8.36 3.14
CA ARG A 589 15.93 -7.42 3.43
C ARG A 589 15.72 -6.48 2.24
N PHE A 590 14.51 -6.45 1.73
CA PHE A 590 14.03 -5.51 0.73
C PHE A 590 13.27 -4.39 1.44
N ALA A 591 13.53 -3.14 1.07
CA ALA A 591 12.88 -1.96 1.60
C ALA A 591 12.32 -1.10 0.47
N TRP A 592 11.07 -0.70 0.60
CA TRP A 592 10.45 0.31 -0.23
C TRP A 592 10.22 1.54 0.64
N TRP A 593 10.95 2.61 0.34
CA TRP A 593 10.96 3.83 1.14
C TRP A 593 9.79 4.73 0.77
N GLY A 594 9.24 5.41 1.78
CA GLY A 594 8.22 6.43 1.56
C GLY A 594 8.78 7.83 1.76
N ALA A 595 8.18 8.79 1.06
CA ALA A 595 8.52 10.20 1.16
C ALA A 595 10.02 10.46 0.89
N GLU A 596 10.57 9.73 -0.07
CA GLU A 596 11.94 9.94 -0.57
C GLU A 596 12.04 11.33 -1.19
N GLU A 597 11.05 11.65 -2.04
CA GLU A 597 10.94 12.88 -2.84
C GLU A 597 10.93 14.15 -1.98
N ASN A 598 10.56 14.00 -0.71
CA ASN A 598 10.49 15.06 0.28
C ASN A 598 11.75 15.16 1.14
N GLY A 599 12.85 14.57 0.68
CA GLY A 599 14.16 14.65 1.31
C GLY A 599 14.50 13.42 2.15
N LEU A 600 14.30 12.22 1.60
CA LEU A 600 14.71 10.93 2.16
C LEU A 600 14.03 10.60 3.48
N LEU A 601 12.79 11.05 3.69
CA LEU A 601 12.16 11.02 5.02
C LEU A 601 12.03 9.58 5.54
N GLY A 602 11.69 8.62 4.67
CA GLY A 602 11.56 7.21 5.02
C GLY A 602 12.87 6.55 5.45
N SER A 603 13.92 6.65 4.63
CA SER A 603 15.23 6.06 4.97
C SER A 603 15.92 6.78 6.12
N LYS A 604 15.76 8.11 6.25
CA LYS A 604 16.21 8.87 7.42
C LYS A 604 15.50 8.42 8.69
N TYR A 605 14.18 8.32 8.66
CA TYR A 605 13.42 7.85 9.82
C TYR A 605 13.86 6.44 10.23
N TYR A 606 14.04 5.54 9.27
CA TYR A 606 14.51 4.20 9.53
C TYR A 606 15.89 4.20 10.21
N THR A 607 16.89 4.85 9.60
CA THR A 607 18.26 4.86 10.11
C THR A 607 18.40 5.57 11.45
N GLN A 608 17.63 6.64 11.70
CA GLN A 608 17.59 7.38 12.97
C GLN A 608 16.97 6.58 14.13
N ASN A 609 16.07 5.65 13.82
CA ASN A 609 15.35 4.85 14.82
C ASN A 609 15.89 3.41 14.96
N LEU A 610 17.03 3.10 14.34
CA LEU A 610 17.70 1.82 14.54
C LEU A 610 18.38 1.76 15.90
N ALA A 611 18.25 0.63 16.59
CA ALA A 611 19.16 0.33 17.70
C ALA A 611 20.59 0.13 17.13
N PRO A 612 21.66 0.55 17.83
CA PRO A 612 23.04 0.32 17.36
C PRO A 612 23.35 -1.14 17.04
N ALA A 613 22.79 -2.09 17.80
CA ALA A 613 22.92 -3.52 17.54
C ALA A 613 22.30 -3.92 16.19
N ASP A 614 21.13 -3.38 15.84
CA ASP A 614 20.46 -3.65 14.58
C ASP A 614 21.16 -2.97 13.40
N ALA A 615 21.66 -1.75 13.60
CA ALA A 615 22.52 -1.10 12.63
C ALA A 615 23.77 -1.95 12.36
N ASN A 616 24.40 -2.53 13.38
CA ASN A 616 25.56 -3.43 13.23
C ASN A 616 25.26 -4.74 12.49
N ASN A 617 24.02 -5.21 12.53
CA ASN A 617 23.58 -6.37 11.78
C ASN A 617 23.49 -6.10 10.27
N ILE A 618 23.30 -4.85 9.85
CA ILE A 618 23.33 -4.45 8.44
C ILE A 618 24.77 -4.53 7.93
N LEU A 619 25.00 -5.45 6.99
CA LEU A 619 26.30 -5.65 6.36
C LEU A 619 26.52 -4.63 5.24
N THR A 620 25.50 -4.41 4.41
CA THR A 620 25.56 -3.48 3.28
C THR A 620 24.16 -3.07 2.85
N TYR A 621 24.05 -1.92 2.18
CA TYR A 621 22.83 -1.43 1.54
C TYR A 621 23.05 -1.23 0.04
N LEU A 622 22.13 -1.72 -0.79
CA LEU A 622 22.12 -1.55 -2.24
C LEU A 622 20.93 -0.69 -2.65
N ASN A 623 21.18 0.40 -3.37
CA ASN A 623 20.13 1.32 -3.83
C ASN A 623 19.86 1.15 -5.32
N PHE A 624 18.59 1.18 -5.69
CA PHE A 624 18.15 1.13 -7.08
C PHE A 624 17.13 2.22 -7.25
N ASP A 625 17.50 3.26 -7.98
CA ASP A 625 16.71 4.45 -8.19
C ASP A 625 16.97 4.95 -9.62
N MET A 626 15.91 5.07 -10.41
CA MET A 626 15.96 5.29 -11.86
C MET A 626 16.92 4.30 -12.52
N VAL A 627 16.44 3.09 -12.77
CA VAL A 627 17.25 1.98 -13.29
C VAL A 627 16.79 1.48 -14.66
N SER A 628 15.94 2.24 -15.36
CA SER A 628 15.39 1.84 -16.66
C SER A 628 15.79 2.69 -17.86
N ARG A 629 16.32 3.91 -17.70
CA ARG A 629 16.52 4.81 -18.84
C ARG A 629 17.73 5.73 -18.68
N GLY A 630 18.62 5.72 -19.67
CA GLY A 630 19.84 6.53 -19.68
C GLY A 630 21.08 5.66 -19.86
N TYR A 631 22.15 5.96 -19.12
CA TYR A 631 23.39 5.17 -19.17
C TYR A 631 23.34 3.98 -18.19
N LEU A 632 24.19 2.96 -18.38
CA LEU A 632 24.33 1.88 -17.39
C LEU A 632 25.28 2.32 -16.28
N GLY A 633 24.73 2.90 -15.21
CA GLY A 633 25.52 3.44 -14.10
C GLY A 633 25.74 2.47 -12.96
N VAL A 634 26.96 2.45 -12.43
CA VAL A 634 27.33 1.77 -11.18
C VAL A 634 27.91 2.80 -10.24
N PHE A 635 27.40 2.88 -9.00
CA PHE A 635 27.93 3.83 -8.02
C PHE A 635 29.45 3.64 -7.79
N ASP A 636 30.20 4.74 -7.87
CA ASP A 636 31.66 4.85 -7.65
C ASP A 636 31.98 4.60 -6.17
N GLY A 637 32.06 3.32 -5.80
CA GLY A 637 32.21 2.88 -4.43
C GLY A 637 33.64 3.04 -3.89
N ASP A 638 34.64 3.04 -4.78
CA ASP A 638 36.04 3.29 -4.44
C ASP A 638 36.47 4.75 -4.54
N GLY A 639 35.64 5.60 -5.15
CA GLY A 639 35.87 7.04 -5.29
C GLY A 639 36.87 7.40 -6.38
N SER A 640 37.21 6.47 -7.27
CA SER A 640 38.24 6.65 -8.31
C SER A 640 37.83 7.63 -9.40
N ALA A 641 36.52 7.81 -9.64
CA ALA A 641 36.01 8.73 -10.65
C ALA A 641 35.72 10.13 -10.09
N PHE A 642 35.18 10.22 -8.86
CA PHE A 642 34.66 11.47 -8.31
C PHE A 642 35.30 11.94 -7.00
N ASN A 643 36.34 11.25 -6.52
CA ASN A 643 37.03 11.54 -5.25
C ASN A 643 36.07 11.57 -4.03
N LEU A 644 35.00 10.76 -4.10
CA LEU A 644 34.02 10.56 -3.04
C LEU A 644 33.76 9.06 -2.89
N SER A 645 34.48 8.42 -1.98
CA SER A 645 34.37 6.99 -1.73
C SER A 645 33.28 6.65 -0.72
N GLY A 646 32.58 5.53 -0.92
CA GLY A 646 31.72 4.94 0.11
C GLY A 646 32.51 4.31 1.26
N ALA A 647 31.80 3.84 2.30
CA ALA A 647 32.43 3.14 3.42
C ALA A 647 33.13 1.84 2.97
N PRO A 648 34.13 1.32 3.74
CA PRO A 648 34.84 0.09 3.37
C PRO A 648 33.90 -1.07 3.03
N GLY A 649 33.99 -1.57 1.80
CA GLY A 649 33.05 -2.55 1.23
C GLY A 649 32.33 -2.04 -0.02
N SER A 650 32.09 -0.73 -0.13
CA SER A 650 31.49 -0.11 -1.32
C SER A 650 32.25 -0.41 -2.61
N ALA A 651 33.58 -0.29 -2.58
CA ALA A 651 34.47 -0.68 -3.69
C ALA A 651 34.30 -2.16 -4.13
N ALA A 652 33.96 -3.06 -3.20
CA ALA A 652 33.72 -4.46 -3.54
C ALA A 652 32.39 -4.64 -4.27
N ILE A 653 31.35 -3.91 -3.87
CA ILE A 653 30.03 -3.91 -4.51
C ILE A 653 30.14 -3.38 -5.95
N GLU A 654 30.82 -2.24 -6.12
CA GLU A 654 31.10 -1.64 -7.42
C GLU A 654 31.76 -2.67 -8.36
N ARG A 655 32.86 -3.30 -7.92
CA ARG A 655 33.55 -4.32 -8.72
C ARG A 655 32.65 -5.49 -9.12
N LEU A 656 31.72 -5.92 -8.26
CA LEU A 656 30.80 -7.02 -8.59
C LEU A 656 29.85 -6.63 -9.74
N PHE A 657 29.35 -5.40 -9.75
CA PHE A 657 28.52 -4.89 -10.84
C PHE A 657 29.33 -4.65 -12.12
N VAL A 658 30.45 -3.92 -12.03
CA VAL A 658 31.32 -3.61 -13.19
C VAL A 658 31.73 -4.89 -13.91
N GLN A 659 32.26 -5.87 -13.17
CA GLN A 659 32.66 -7.15 -13.77
C GLN A 659 31.49 -7.92 -14.39
N HIS A 660 30.27 -7.77 -13.86
CA HIS A 660 29.10 -8.42 -14.45
C HIS A 660 28.75 -7.86 -15.81
N PHE A 661 28.80 -6.53 -15.96
CA PHE A 661 28.54 -5.83 -17.22
C PHE A 661 29.67 -6.02 -18.23
N GLU A 662 30.94 -5.89 -17.81
CA GLU A 662 32.10 -6.08 -18.68
C GLU A 662 32.17 -7.48 -19.28
N ARG A 663 31.86 -8.52 -18.49
CA ARG A 663 31.79 -9.91 -19.00
C ARG A 663 30.73 -10.10 -20.10
N ARG A 664 29.78 -9.18 -20.23
CA ARG A 664 28.76 -9.16 -21.28
C ARG A 664 29.06 -8.16 -22.40
N GLY A 665 30.23 -7.52 -22.36
CA GLY A 665 30.62 -6.50 -23.34
C GLY A 665 29.82 -5.21 -23.24
N LEU A 666 29.20 -4.93 -22.08
CA LEU A 666 28.44 -3.71 -21.83
C LEU A 666 29.34 -2.63 -21.24
N VAL A 667 29.19 -1.40 -21.74
CA VAL A 667 29.91 -0.22 -21.24
C VAL A 667 29.19 0.29 -20.00
N VAL A 668 29.95 0.45 -18.91
CA VAL A 668 29.49 1.00 -17.64
C VAL A 668 30.02 2.40 -17.47
N THR A 669 29.20 3.28 -16.93
CA THR A 669 29.61 4.63 -16.51
C THR A 669 29.65 4.68 -14.98
N PRO A 670 30.70 5.22 -14.35
CA PRO A 670 30.68 5.49 -12.92
C PRO A 670 29.55 6.47 -12.58
N ALA A 671 28.68 6.11 -11.65
CA ALA A 671 27.62 6.96 -11.12
C ALA A 671 28.08 7.62 -9.82
N ARG A 672 27.84 8.91 -9.67
CA ARG A 672 28.29 9.69 -8.51
C ARG A 672 27.32 9.52 -7.34
N PHE A 673 27.86 9.57 -6.11
CA PHE A 673 27.03 9.80 -4.92
C PHE A 673 26.68 11.30 -4.81
N THR A 674 25.49 11.68 -5.26
CA THR A 674 24.93 13.05 -5.21
C THR A 674 24.25 13.39 -3.88
N GLY A 675 23.90 12.36 -3.10
CA GLY A 675 23.14 12.46 -1.86
C GLY A 675 21.63 12.61 -2.04
N GLY A 676 21.12 12.62 -3.27
CA GLY A 676 19.69 12.73 -3.58
C GLY A 676 18.97 11.39 -3.71
N SER A 677 19.39 10.35 -2.98
CA SER A 677 18.66 9.08 -2.90
C SER A 677 18.92 8.36 -1.57
N ASP A 678 18.13 7.32 -1.27
CA ASP A 678 18.06 6.67 0.05
C ASP A 678 19.38 6.06 0.54
N TYR A 679 20.35 5.80 -0.34
CA TYR A 679 21.70 5.38 0.08
C TYR A 679 22.37 6.39 1.01
N GLN A 680 22.01 7.68 0.91
CA GLN A 680 22.64 8.73 1.72
C GLN A 680 22.38 8.50 3.20
N SER A 681 21.17 8.07 3.57
CA SER A 681 20.81 7.74 4.96
C SER A 681 21.70 6.65 5.55
N PHE A 682 22.09 5.64 4.75
CA PHE A 682 22.98 4.56 5.16
C PHE A 682 24.45 4.97 5.17
N MET A 683 24.86 5.80 4.21
CA MET A 683 26.21 6.36 4.17
C MET A 683 26.49 7.24 5.39
N ASN A 684 25.51 8.03 5.84
CA ASN A 684 25.60 8.88 7.03
C ASN A 684 25.86 8.10 8.32
N ILE A 685 25.42 6.84 8.41
CA ILE A 685 25.72 5.95 9.54
C ILE A 685 26.92 5.03 9.28
N GLY A 686 27.71 5.30 8.23
CA GLY A 686 28.97 4.60 7.93
C GLY A 686 28.80 3.22 7.31
N LYS A 687 27.65 2.94 6.68
CA LYS A 687 27.42 1.64 6.04
C LYS A 687 27.97 1.59 4.61
N PRO A 688 28.50 0.43 4.18
CA PRO A 688 28.84 0.21 2.79
C PRO A 688 27.59 0.32 1.94
N VAL A 689 27.66 1.15 0.91
CA VAL A 689 26.58 1.39 -0.06
C VAL A 689 27.05 1.14 -1.49
N GLY A 690 26.13 0.77 -2.37
CA GLY A 690 26.35 0.67 -3.81
C GLY A 690 25.03 0.43 -4.53
N GLY A 691 25.07 0.02 -5.79
CA GLY A 691 23.86 -0.17 -6.58
C GLY A 691 23.98 0.40 -7.99
N LEU A 692 22.84 0.69 -8.60
CA LEU A 692 22.72 1.11 -9.99
C LEU A 692 21.88 2.38 -10.10
N HIS A 693 22.20 3.19 -11.10
CA HIS A 693 21.50 4.42 -11.44
C HIS A 693 21.67 4.68 -12.95
N THR A 694 20.68 5.24 -13.63
CA THR A 694 20.77 5.48 -15.09
C THR A 694 20.91 6.96 -15.48
N GLY A 695 21.02 7.85 -14.49
CA GLY A 695 21.22 9.28 -14.66
C GLY A 695 19.91 10.04 -14.76
N THR A 696 19.97 11.32 -14.41
CA THR A 696 18.77 12.16 -14.27
C THR A 696 18.76 13.38 -15.18
N GLY A 697 19.85 13.67 -15.89
CA GLY A 697 19.89 14.78 -16.83
C GLY A 697 18.90 14.62 -17.97
N VAL A 698 18.54 15.73 -18.60
CA VAL A 698 17.57 15.76 -19.73
C VAL A 698 17.98 14.83 -20.88
N ALA A 699 19.28 14.63 -21.08
CA ALA A 699 19.80 13.72 -22.11
C ALA A 699 19.59 12.24 -21.74
N GLN A 700 19.51 11.92 -20.45
CA GLN A 700 19.29 10.57 -19.91
C GLN A 700 17.78 10.28 -19.78
N ASP A 701 17.04 11.16 -19.09
CA ASP A 701 15.60 11.07 -18.92
C ASP A 701 14.94 12.47 -18.98
N PRO A 702 14.35 12.86 -20.13
CA PRO A 702 13.63 14.13 -20.25
C PRO A 702 12.32 14.18 -19.47
N CYS A 703 11.83 13.03 -18.98
CA CYS A 703 10.59 12.92 -18.22
C CYS A 703 10.81 12.86 -16.70
N TYR A 704 12.06 12.86 -16.22
CA TYR A 704 12.36 12.94 -14.79
C TYR A 704 11.61 14.09 -14.10
N HIS A 705 10.92 13.76 -13.01
CA HIS A 705 10.02 14.64 -12.27
C HIS A 705 8.91 15.32 -13.09
N GLN A 706 8.59 14.83 -14.30
CA GLN A 706 7.54 15.37 -15.16
C GLN A 706 6.31 14.46 -15.20
N ALA A 707 5.18 15.03 -15.59
CA ALA A 707 3.94 14.28 -15.85
C ALA A 707 4.10 13.20 -16.94
N CYS A 708 5.13 13.30 -17.80
CA CYS A 708 5.40 12.32 -18.85
C CYS A 708 6.18 11.09 -18.37
N ASP A 709 6.59 11.01 -17.09
CA ASP A 709 7.12 9.76 -16.52
C ASP A 709 6.00 8.75 -16.26
N THR A 710 5.43 8.25 -17.34
CA THR A 710 4.37 7.24 -17.42
C THR A 710 4.94 5.90 -17.90
N ILE A 711 4.09 4.90 -18.10
CA ILE A 711 4.50 3.58 -18.60
C ILE A 711 5.26 3.60 -19.94
N ASP A 712 5.13 4.67 -20.72
CA ASP A 712 5.82 4.82 -22.02
C ASP A 712 7.27 5.31 -21.88
N ASN A 713 7.69 5.79 -20.70
CA ASN A 713 9.02 6.33 -20.47
C ASN A 713 10.14 5.26 -20.28
N PRO A 714 9.95 4.20 -19.46
CA PRO A 714 10.99 3.19 -19.20
C PRO A 714 11.50 2.47 -20.45
N ASN A 715 12.80 2.13 -20.47
CA ASN A 715 13.33 1.18 -21.46
C ASN A 715 13.34 -0.26 -20.88
N PRO A 716 12.53 -1.19 -21.43
CA PRO A 716 12.42 -2.55 -20.89
C PRO A 716 13.73 -3.36 -20.94
N GLU A 717 14.57 -3.11 -21.94
CA GLU A 717 15.84 -3.82 -22.11
C GLU A 717 16.84 -3.39 -21.04
N THR A 718 17.03 -2.08 -20.85
CA THR A 718 17.89 -1.51 -19.80
C THR A 718 17.46 -1.97 -18.42
N LEU A 719 16.16 -1.91 -18.11
CA LEU A 719 15.62 -2.38 -16.83
C LEU A 719 15.91 -3.87 -16.60
N THR A 720 15.75 -4.70 -17.64
CA THR A 720 16.02 -6.14 -17.55
C THR A 720 17.51 -6.43 -17.33
N ILE A 721 18.38 -5.69 -18.02
CA ILE A 721 19.84 -5.78 -17.85
C ILE A 721 20.23 -5.44 -16.41
N ASN A 722 19.74 -4.32 -15.88
CA ASN A 722 20.02 -3.89 -14.51
C ASN A 722 19.44 -4.84 -13.47
N ALA A 723 18.21 -5.34 -13.66
CA ALA A 723 17.60 -6.32 -12.76
C ALA A 723 18.39 -7.64 -12.71
N LYS A 724 18.93 -8.12 -13.83
CA LYS A 724 19.79 -9.31 -13.86
C LYS A 724 21.15 -9.05 -13.20
N ALA A 725 21.73 -7.86 -13.38
CA ALA A 725 22.94 -7.47 -12.67
C ALA A 725 22.73 -7.44 -11.15
N ALA A 726 21.63 -6.84 -10.70
CA ALA A 726 21.24 -6.81 -9.29
C ALA A 726 21.02 -8.23 -8.73
N ALA A 727 20.34 -9.11 -9.49
CA ALA A 727 20.14 -10.50 -9.09
C ALA A 727 21.47 -11.28 -8.97
N HIS A 728 22.43 -11.03 -9.87
CA HIS A 728 23.77 -11.60 -9.80
C HIS A 728 24.50 -11.15 -8.51
N VAL A 729 24.59 -9.85 -8.27
CA VAL A 729 25.27 -9.31 -7.08
C VAL A 729 24.59 -9.78 -5.80
N LEU A 730 23.25 -9.78 -5.76
CA LEU A 730 22.48 -10.33 -4.65
C LEU A 730 22.84 -11.79 -4.36
N SER A 731 22.96 -12.64 -5.38
CA SER A 731 23.29 -14.05 -5.18
C SER A 731 24.64 -14.25 -4.49
N ILE A 732 25.63 -13.42 -4.83
CA ILE A 732 26.98 -13.46 -4.26
C ILE A 732 26.93 -12.96 -2.82
N LEU A 733 26.32 -11.80 -2.57
CA LEU A 733 26.24 -11.23 -1.23
C LEU A 733 25.37 -12.07 -0.29
N ALA A 734 24.29 -12.66 -0.77
CA ALA A 734 23.43 -13.53 0.01
C ALA A 734 24.09 -14.87 0.39
N THR A 735 25.16 -15.28 -0.31
CA THR A 735 25.86 -16.55 -0.04
C THR A 735 27.21 -16.37 0.65
N ARG A 736 27.92 -15.28 0.37
CA ARG A 736 29.31 -15.05 0.84
C ARG A 736 29.61 -13.58 1.13
N GLY A 737 28.60 -12.73 1.29
CA GLY A 737 28.77 -11.29 1.50
C GLY A 737 29.65 -10.96 2.70
N GLU A 738 29.59 -11.74 3.78
CA GLU A 738 30.40 -11.60 5.00
C GLU A 738 31.89 -11.90 4.79
N GLU A 739 32.25 -12.58 3.71
CA GLU A 739 33.63 -12.83 3.31
C GLU A 739 34.18 -11.68 2.44
N ILE A 740 33.30 -10.88 1.84
CA ILE A 740 33.62 -9.84 0.84
C ILE A 740 33.54 -8.44 1.44
N ILE A 741 32.53 -8.20 2.28
CA ILE A 741 32.22 -6.91 2.88
C ILE A 741 32.68 -6.94 4.34
N PRO A 742 33.59 -6.05 4.76
CA PRO A 742 33.99 -5.97 6.14
C PRO A 742 32.84 -5.43 7.00
N LYS A 743 32.82 -5.81 8.28
CA LYS A 743 31.88 -5.22 9.24
C LYS A 743 32.18 -3.75 9.47
N SER A 744 31.16 -2.91 9.31
CA SER A 744 31.20 -1.49 9.66
C SER A 744 30.42 -1.24 10.94
N PRO A 745 31.09 -1.18 12.11
CA PRO A 745 30.42 -0.91 13.38
C PRO A 745 29.89 0.51 13.44
N VAL A 746 28.65 0.66 13.90
CA VAL A 746 27.92 1.91 14.10
C VAL A 746 27.79 2.18 15.58
N ASN A 747 28.16 3.39 15.97
CA ASN A 747 28.02 3.86 17.35
C ASN A 747 26.77 4.73 17.49
N ALA A 748 26.25 4.84 18.72
CA ALA A 748 25.02 5.59 19.00
C ALA A 748 25.08 7.06 18.52
N SER A 749 26.25 7.70 18.52
CA SER A 749 26.43 9.07 18.02
C SER A 749 26.14 9.23 16.53
N MET A 750 26.43 8.20 15.72
CA MET A 750 26.20 8.19 14.27
C MET A 750 24.71 8.09 13.93
N ILE A 751 23.90 7.52 14.83
CA ILE A 751 22.46 7.28 14.62
C ILE A 751 21.62 8.51 15.03
N THR A 752 22.18 9.46 15.78
CA THR A 752 21.44 10.65 16.23
C THR A 752 21.13 11.62 15.09
N ASN A 753 20.05 12.40 15.22
CA ASN A 753 19.72 13.50 14.29
C ASN A 753 20.91 14.43 14.02
N LYS A 754 21.75 14.72 15.02
CA LYS A 754 22.97 15.54 14.83
C LYS A 754 24.08 14.81 14.09
N GLY A 755 24.20 13.49 14.25
CA GLY A 755 25.15 12.66 13.49
C GLY A 755 24.77 12.51 12.02
N ILE A 756 23.47 12.49 11.73
CA ILE A 756 22.92 12.35 10.37
C ILE A 756 22.78 13.72 9.67
N MET A 757 22.55 14.81 10.41
CA MET A 757 22.61 16.19 9.88
C MET A 757 24.05 16.75 9.81
N GLY A 758 25.00 16.21 10.58
CA GLY A 758 26.37 16.72 10.67
C GLY A 758 27.30 16.27 9.53
N VAL A 759 26.82 15.40 8.65
CA VAL A 759 27.50 15.01 7.40
C VAL A 759 26.74 15.68 6.26
N GLU A 760 26.82 17.01 6.18
CA GLU A 760 26.29 17.73 5.03
C GLU A 760 27.15 17.43 3.80
N PRO A 761 26.55 17.08 2.65
CA PRO A 761 27.30 16.80 1.43
C PRO A 761 28.09 18.04 1.00
N VAL A 762 29.34 17.82 0.57
CA VAL A 762 30.09 18.85 -0.15
C VAL A 762 29.44 19.00 -1.52
N TRP A 763 28.73 20.11 -1.70
CA TRP A 763 27.87 20.41 -2.85
C TRP A 763 28.59 20.29 -4.19
N THR A 764 27.97 19.58 -5.14
CA THR A 764 28.43 19.52 -6.52
C THR A 764 28.15 20.84 -7.24
N VAL A 765 29.10 21.24 -8.09
CA VAL A 765 28.94 22.39 -8.97
C VAL A 765 28.00 21.99 -10.12
N PRO A 766 27.01 22.81 -10.51
CA PRO A 766 26.02 22.51 -11.58
C PRO A 766 26.56 22.17 -12.98
N GLY A 767 27.88 22.08 -13.18
CA GLY A 767 28.52 22.00 -14.49
C GLY A 767 28.45 20.63 -15.20
N GLU A 768 27.93 19.57 -14.57
CA GLU A 768 28.10 18.17 -15.05
C GLU A 768 26.81 17.48 -15.51
N GLY A 769 25.65 18.17 -15.52
CA GLY A 769 24.43 17.66 -16.15
C GLY A 769 23.61 16.64 -15.35
N GLU A 770 24.00 16.29 -14.12
CA GLU A 770 23.15 15.59 -13.16
C GLU A 770 22.29 16.56 -12.33
N MET A 771 21.07 16.12 -12.01
CA MET A 771 19.95 16.97 -11.58
C MET A 771 19.48 16.69 -10.14
N HIS A 772 20.13 15.79 -9.39
CA HIS A 772 19.85 15.60 -7.95
C HIS A 772 20.87 16.36 -7.10
N LEU A 773 20.39 17.30 -6.27
CA LEU A 773 21.20 17.95 -5.23
C LEU A 773 20.58 17.67 -3.86
N ALA A 774 21.28 16.93 -2.97
CA ALA A 774 21.10 16.67 -1.51
C ALA A 774 19.71 16.52 -0.86
N THR A 775 18.65 17.11 -1.40
CA THR A 775 17.24 16.87 -1.15
C THR A 775 16.62 16.40 -2.47
N CYS A 776 15.88 15.31 -2.44
CA CYS A 776 15.12 14.82 -3.61
C CYS A 776 14.09 15.85 -4.08
N GLY A 777 13.80 16.83 -3.22
CA GLY A 777 13.14 18.08 -3.58
C GLY A 777 13.89 18.82 -4.67
N HIS A 778 13.36 18.68 -5.89
CA HIS A 778 13.37 19.62 -7.01
C HIS A 778 14.46 20.72 -6.99
N ASP A 779 15.71 20.32 -7.14
CA ASP A 779 16.81 21.25 -7.36
C ASP A 779 17.50 20.88 -8.67
N VAL A 780 16.95 21.39 -9.77
CA VAL A 780 17.71 21.58 -11.02
C VAL A 780 17.72 23.04 -11.37
#